data_AF-A0A954L7B3-F1
#
_entry.id   AF-A0A954L7B3-F1
#
_cell.length_a   1.000
_cell.length_b   1.000
_cell.length_c   1.000
_cell.angle_alpha   90.00
_cell.angle_beta   90.00
_cell.angle_gamma   90.00
#
_symmetry.space_group_name_H-M   'P 1'
#
loop_
_entity.id
_entity.type
_entity.pdbx_description
1 polymer ?
#
loop_
_entity_poly.entity_id
_entity_poly.type
_entity_poly.pdbx_seq_one_letter_code
_entity_poly.pdbx_strand_id
1 'polypeptide(L)'
;NVYAHRLMGKSALQAAIDGTIEVVPSVFSSIATTIFAFVPMFFVTGVMGKFFAVMPLAVIAILLISLFESIFILSCHLAHSHDAESDRESSVPTLLQRARRWRRDNSSVILRATLGPLLIALALLWDFFSYPFRVIGHGVSWVSQHFEHGLDRFINDVYAPFVRNCLKYPAIVSALAISFLLLSAAIVKSGKVPFKIFPDLDASIIEGVVIFPDGTPKRITDDATLRIEQALMRVNERLKPENDGRDLVELRFRVVGQVRSGSPGGAEQRTEGGHAGTVKVALAPTEARSIRSQRIVEEWRKEVGAIPGSETLRYGTVAMGPGGKKIEFKLLAAPERMADLEAAVEECKVQLATYTGVFDIDDDSRPGKWELQLQVRERARALGVPLEDVARTVRNSYYGDEVMRLQRGRHEVKLMVRYPQEERKSLADFDQLRVASADGIKRPITELAQVNVARSYSEINRVDQKRSITITADVNDTNPNADATKVVDDMRTNFVPKLLAEYPGLSVRWEGQAEQSQESMGSLFIGLAISLLATFVLLTLQFKSYVQPLIIMAVIPFGMVGAVIGHLVLGLPLTLFSVLGLVALTGIVVNDSIVLIDFINHRIDEGMSLSQAVAESGVRRFRPVMLTSLTTIAGLFPIIMEKSFQAQLLIPMATSICFG
;
A
#
# COMPACT_ATOMS: atom_id res chain seq x y z
N ASN A 1 28.32 4.65 28.50
CA ASN A 1 29.66 4.20 28.92
C ASN A 1 30.65 5.36 29.07
N VAL A 2 30.78 6.27 28.10
CA VAL A 2 31.69 7.45 28.22
C VAL A 2 31.50 8.25 29.52
N TYR A 3 30.26 8.56 29.90
CA TYR A 3 29.96 9.25 31.16
C TYR A 3 30.39 8.45 32.41
N ALA A 4 30.23 7.12 32.39
CA ALA A 4 30.68 6.26 33.48
C ALA A 4 32.21 6.26 33.60
N HIS A 5 32.95 6.21 32.48
CA HIS A 5 34.41 6.33 32.48
C HIS A 5 34.89 7.69 32.96
N ARG A 6 34.12 8.77 32.72
CA ARG A 6 34.40 10.09 33.31
C ARG A 6 34.23 10.10 34.83
N LEU A 7 33.17 9.48 35.35
CA LEU A 7 32.96 9.33 36.80
C LEU A 7 34.07 8.50 37.49
N MET A 8 34.76 7.64 36.74
CA MET A 8 35.94 6.91 37.20
C MET A 8 37.23 7.76 37.19
N GLY A 9 37.15 9.06 36.86
CA GLY A 9 38.27 10.00 36.87
C GLY A 9 39.15 9.98 35.63
N LYS A 10 38.74 9.32 34.54
CA LYS A 10 39.50 9.32 33.27
C LYS A 10 39.38 10.68 32.56
N SER A 11 40.44 11.07 31.83
CA SER A 11 40.42 12.28 31.01
C SER A 11 39.32 12.22 29.95
N ALA A 12 38.77 13.36 29.53
CA ALA A 12 37.69 13.43 28.55
C ALA A 12 37.97 12.63 27.26
N LEU A 13 39.22 12.67 26.77
CA LEU A 13 39.67 11.92 25.61
C LEU A 13 39.72 10.41 25.89
N GLN A 14 40.33 9.99 27.00
CA GLN A 14 40.45 8.58 27.34
C GLN A 14 39.10 7.94 27.64
N ALA A 15 38.24 8.66 28.37
CA ALA A 15 36.87 8.25 28.65
C ALA A 15 36.03 8.09 27.38
N ALA A 16 36.23 8.96 26.38
CA ALA A 16 35.59 8.86 25.07
C ALA A 16 36.08 7.65 24.28
N ILE A 17 37.38 7.40 24.24
CA ILE A 17 37.97 6.24 23.54
C ILE A 17 37.52 4.93 24.19
N ASP A 18 37.80 4.75 25.48
CA ASP A 18 37.50 3.52 26.20
C ASP A 18 35.99 3.24 26.20
N GLY A 19 35.20 4.28 26.49
CA GLY A 19 33.76 4.18 26.52
C GLY A 19 33.14 3.89 25.16
N THR A 20 33.79 4.24 24.05
CA THR A 20 33.31 3.91 22.70
C THR A 20 33.70 2.49 22.31
N ILE A 21 34.96 2.10 22.50
CA ILE A 21 35.47 0.76 22.19
C ILE A 21 34.64 -0.32 22.90
N GLU A 22 34.24 -0.06 24.14
CA GLU A 22 33.43 -0.98 24.93
C GLU A 22 32.03 -1.23 24.35
N VAL A 23 31.40 -0.23 23.70
CA VAL A 23 30.03 -0.36 23.19
C VAL A 23 29.98 -0.74 21.71
N VAL A 24 31.06 -0.51 20.95
CA VAL A 24 31.09 -0.72 19.49
C VAL A 24 30.60 -2.12 19.06
N PRO A 25 31.02 -3.24 19.67
CA PRO A 25 30.54 -4.57 19.27
C PRO A 25 29.03 -4.71 19.42
N SER A 26 28.49 -4.22 20.54
CA SER A 26 27.06 -4.29 20.86
C SER A 26 26.22 -3.37 19.96
N VAL A 27 26.71 -2.15 19.68
CA VAL A 27 26.07 -1.21 18.74
C VAL A 27 26.10 -1.75 17.31
N PHE A 28 27.24 -2.28 16.86
CA PHE A 28 27.36 -2.88 15.52
C PHE A 28 26.41 -4.07 15.36
N SER A 29 26.40 -4.99 16.34
CA SER A 29 25.51 -6.15 16.33
C SER A 29 24.04 -5.73 16.32
N SER A 30 23.67 -4.73 17.12
CA SER A 30 22.34 -4.16 17.15
C SER A 30 21.89 -3.59 15.79
N ILE A 31 22.74 -2.76 15.18
CA ILE A 31 22.44 -2.14 13.89
C ILE A 31 22.39 -3.20 12.78
N ALA A 32 23.33 -4.15 12.76
CA ALA A 32 23.33 -5.25 11.81
C ALA A 32 22.07 -6.14 11.93
N THR A 33 21.63 -6.40 13.16
CA THR A 33 20.39 -7.16 13.40
C THR A 33 19.16 -6.39 12.91
N THR A 34 19.13 -5.08 13.12
CA THR A 34 18.07 -4.22 12.58
C THR A 34 18.08 -4.22 11.06
N ILE A 35 19.25 -4.11 10.42
CA ILE A 35 19.39 -4.23 8.97
C ILE A 35 18.83 -5.57 8.48
N PHE A 36 19.21 -6.68 9.13
CA PHE A 36 18.68 -8.00 8.80
C PHE A 36 17.18 -8.09 8.98
N ALA A 37 16.59 -7.44 9.98
CA ALA A 37 15.14 -7.40 10.14
C ALA A 37 14.43 -6.73 8.93
N PHE A 38 15.05 -5.75 8.27
CA PHE A 38 14.49 -5.08 7.08
C PHE A 38 14.80 -5.79 5.75
N VAL A 39 15.84 -6.63 5.69
CA VAL A 39 16.22 -7.39 4.48
C VAL A 39 15.08 -8.24 3.87
N PRO A 40 14.22 -8.95 4.63
CA PRO A 40 13.06 -9.68 4.12
C PRO A 40 12.17 -8.87 3.18
N MET A 41 12.08 -7.56 3.40
CA MET A 41 11.23 -6.68 2.62
C MET A 41 11.71 -6.55 1.15
N PHE A 42 12.98 -6.80 0.86
CA PHE A 42 13.49 -6.87 -0.52
C PHE A 42 13.08 -8.14 -1.27
N PHE A 43 12.70 -9.20 -0.55
CA PHE A 43 12.28 -10.49 -1.13
C PHE A 43 10.77 -10.57 -1.36
N VAL A 44 10.02 -9.52 -1.01
CA VAL A 44 8.60 -9.43 -1.37
C VAL A 44 8.51 -9.37 -2.90
N THR A 45 7.77 -10.29 -3.53
CA THR A 45 7.62 -10.36 -4.99
C THR A 45 6.39 -9.56 -5.46
N GLY A 46 6.10 -9.64 -6.76
CA GLY A 46 4.95 -8.96 -7.37
C GLY A 46 5.07 -7.42 -7.43
N VAL A 47 3.95 -6.76 -7.71
CA VAL A 47 3.89 -5.29 -7.75
C VAL A 47 4.20 -4.70 -6.36
N MET A 48 3.89 -5.44 -5.31
CA MET A 48 4.12 -5.04 -3.93
C MET A 48 5.58 -4.96 -3.55
N GLY A 49 6.40 -5.92 -3.96
CA GLY A 49 7.84 -5.86 -3.79
C GLY A 49 8.46 -4.55 -4.26
N LYS A 50 8.01 -4.06 -5.42
CA LYS A 50 8.51 -2.82 -6.02
C LYS A 50 8.17 -1.59 -5.18
N PHE A 51 6.95 -1.52 -4.64
CA PHE A 51 6.57 -0.46 -3.72
C PHE A 51 7.34 -0.55 -2.40
N PHE A 52 7.51 -1.75 -1.86
CA PHE A 52 8.10 -1.95 -0.54
C PHE A 52 9.61 -1.82 -0.52
N ALA A 53 10.33 -2.11 -1.62
CA ALA A 53 11.79 -2.08 -1.66
C ALA A 53 12.41 -0.70 -1.34
N VAL A 54 11.65 0.38 -1.47
CA VAL A 54 12.14 1.75 -1.20
C VAL A 54 12.35 2.01 0.30
N MET A 55 11.44 1.52 1.16
CA MET A 55 11.52 1.72 2.62
C MET A 55 12.76 1.07 3.27
N PRO A 56 13.03 -0.24 3.10
CA PRO A 56 14.19 -0.88 3.71
C PRO A 56 15.49 -0.29 3.17
N LEU A 57 15.54 0.12 1.89
CA LEU A 57 16.71 0.80 1.33
C LEU A 57 17.02 2.11 2.08
N ALA A 58 16.01 2.95 2.29
CA ALA A 58 16.16 4.20 3.03
C ALA A 58 16.57 3.95 4.48
N VAL A 59 15.91 3.02 5.18
CA VAL A 59 16.21 2.70 6.58
C VAL A 59 17.64 2.15 6.73
N ILE A 60 18.04 1.19 5.88
CA ILE A 60 19.38 0.61 5.93
C ILE A 60 20.45 1.68 5.65
N ALA A 61 20.22 2.58 4.69
CA ALA A 61 21.14 3.68 4.43
C ALA A 61 21.27 4.61 5.65
N ILE A 62 20.15 4.99 6.28
CA ILE A 62 20.15 5.83 7.48
C ILE A 62 20.88 5.13 8.64
N LEU A 63 20.65 3.83 8.84
CA LEU A 63 21.29 3.05 9.90
C LEU A 63 22.81 2.94 9.70
N LEU A 64 23.28 2.74 8.47
CA LEU A 64 24.72 2.70 8.17
C LEU A 64 25.39 4.06 8.38
N ILE A 65 24.73 5.15 7.97
CA ILE A 65 25.23 6.50 8.20
C ILE A 65 25.22 6.83 9.70
N SER A 66 24.18 6.43 10.44
CA SER A 66 24.09 6.62 11.89
C SER A 66 25.14 5.80 12.65
N LEU A 67 25.44 4.58 12.22
CA LEU A 67 26.54 3.78 12.77
C LEU A 67 27.88 4.51 12.60
N PHE A 68 28.14 5.08 11.42
CA PHE A 68 29.33 5.88 11.18
C PHE A 68 29.38 7.14 12.06
N GLU A 69 28.29 7.89 12.14
CA GLU A 69 28.19 9.12 12.94
C GLU A 69 28.39 8.85 14.43
N SER A 70 27.76 7.80 14.97
CA SER A 70 27.87 7.43 16.38
C SER A 70 29.28 6.98 16.78
N ILE A 71 30.01 6.26 15.92
CA ILE A 71 31.36 5.78 16.23
C ILE A 71 32.40 6.89 16.10
N PHE A 72 32.32 7.71 15.05
CA PHE A 72 33.39 8.66 14.73
C PHE A 72 33.07 10.08 15.21
N ILE A 73 31.89 10.60 14.88
CA ILE A 73 31.56 12.02 15.09
C ILE A 73 31.18 12.27 16.55
N LEU A 74 30.32 11.44 17.14
CA LEU A 74 29.88 11.60 18.52
C LEU A 74 31.05 11.42 19.50
N SER A 75 31.90 10.42 19.28
CA SER A 75 33.12 10.19 20.08
C SER A 75 34.05 11.41 20.09
N CYS A 76 34.24 12.05 18.92
CA CYS A 76 35.00 13.29 18.80
C CYS A 76 34.36 14.43 19.61
N HIS A 77 33.04 14.59 19.54
CA HIS A 77 32.32 15.61 20.31
C HIS A 77 32.44 15.39 21.82
N LEU A 78 32.27 14.15 22.27
CA LEU A 78 32.37 13.79 23.68
C LEU A 78 33.79 13.97 24.22
N ALA A 79 34.82 13.71 23.43
CA ALA A 79 36.22 13.94 23.82
C ALA A 79 36.54 15.43 24.09
N HIS A 80 35.82 16.35 23.45
CA HIS A 80 36.05 17.80 23.55
C HIS A 80 35.01 18.52 24.43
N SER A 81 34.07 17.79 25.05
CA SER A 81 33.09 18.38 25.96
C SER A 81 33.74 18.67 27.33
N HIS A 82 33.80 19.96 27.71
CA HIS A 82 34.33 20.43 28.99
C HIS A 82 33.45 19.94 30.16
N ASP A 83 34.06 19.58 31.28
CA ASP A 83 33.36 19.06 32.47
C ASP A 83 32.34 20.05 33.01
N ALA A 84 31.06 19.66 32.95
CA ALA A 84 29.94 20.47 33.43
C ALA A 84 29.84 20.53 34.97
N GLU A 85 30.63 19.73 35.70
CA GLU A 85 30.59 19.73 37.17
C GLU A 85 31.38 20.87 37.82
N SER A 86 32.36 21.48 37.14
CA SER A 86 33.06 22.66 37.68
C SER A 86 32.32 23.99 37.44
N ASP A 87 31.21 23.97 36.72
CA ASP A 87 30.49 25.17 36.24
C ASP A 87 29.12 25.38 36.91
N ARG A 88 28.89 24.80 38.11
CA ARG A 88 27.70 25.14 38.91
C ARG A 88 27.64 26.62 39.33
N GLU A 89 28.68 27.41 39.10
CA GLU A 89 28.71 28.86 39.39
C GLU A 89 29.19 29.77 38.24
N SER A 90 29.51 29.26 37.04
CA SER A 90 29.93 30.12 35.93
C SER A 90 29.22 29.79 34.62
N SER A 91 28.60 30.82 34.05
CA SER A 91 27.95 30.81 32.74
C SER A 91 28.82 30.12 31.68
N VAL A 92 28.28 29.06 31.06
CA VAL A 92 28.87 28.38 29.90
C VAL A 92 29.33 29.44 28.88
N PRO A 93 30.62 29.45 28.48
CA PRO A 93 31.13 30.51 27.60
C PRO A 93 30.39 30.46 26.25
N THR A 94 29.77 31.58 25.89
CA THR A 94 29.01 31.75 24.63
C THR A 94 29.87 31.38 23.41
N LEU A 95 29.24 30.89 22.34
CA LEU A 95 29.94 30.61 21.08
C LEU A 95 30.70 31.85 20.58
N LEU A 96 30.20 33.05 20.89
CA LEU A 96 30.88 34.31 20.68
C LEU A 96 32.23 34.41 21.39
N GLN A 97 32.31 33.96 22.65
CA GLN A 97 33.56 33.94 23.43
C GLN A 97 34.55 32.93 22.85
N ARG A 98 34.07 31.78 22.33
CA ARG A 98 34.91 30.78 21.66
C ARG A 98 35.45 31.29 20.32
N ALA A 99 34.60 31.91 19.49
CA ALA A 99 35.01 32.52 18.23
C ALA A 99 36.00 33.67 18.44
N ARG A 100 35.81 34.48 19.49
CA ARG A 100 36.76 35.54 19.89
C ARG A 100 38.10 34.98 20.38
N ARG A 101 38.10 33.93 21.21
CA ARG A 101 39.35 33.27 21.65
C ARG A 101 40.09 32.63 20.47
N TRP A 102 39.40 31.91 19.59
CA TRP A 102 40.02 31.32 18.40
C TRP A 102 40.68 32.39 17.50
N ARG A 103 39.97 33.50 17.25
CA ARG A 103 40.52 34.63 16.48
C ARG A 103 41.74 35.27 17.17
N ARG A 104 41.80 35.27 18.50
CA ARG A 104 42.91 35.84 19.28
C ARG A 104 44.12 34.92 19.35
N ASP A 105 43.90 33.61 19.44
CA ASP A 105 44.95 32.63 19.77
C ASP A 105 45.51 31.90 18.53
N ASN A 106 44.82 31.90 17.38
CA ASN A 106 45.24 31.17 16.17
C ASN A 106 46.49 31.79 15.47
N SER A 107 47.67 31.18 15.45
CA SER A 107 48.94 31.83 15.04
C SER A 107 49.00 32.44 13.62
N SER A 108 48.17 31.98 12.69
CA SER A 108 48.15 32.44 11.30
C SER A 108 47.32 33.72 11.07
N VAL A 109 47.98 34.80 10.64
CA VAL A 109 47.37 36.13 10.40
C VAL A 109 46.27 36.10 9.33
N ILE A 110 46.47 35.34 8.24
CA ILE A 110 45.52 35.24 7.12
C ILE A 110 44.18 34.65 7.57
N LEU A 111 44.20 33.53 8.31
CA LEU A 111 42.99 32.89 8.86
C LEU A 111 42.27 33.76 9.89
N ARG A 112 43.00 34.55 10.69
CA ARG A 112 42.38 35.52 11.63
C ARG A 112 41.62 36.63 10.90
N ALA A 113 42.11 37.04 9.73
CA ALA A 113 41.54 38.13 8.94
C ALA A 113 40.35 37.67 8.09
N THR A 114 40.37 36.46 7.53
CA THR A 114 39.31 35.96 6.63
C THR A 114 38.24 35.14 7.36
N LEU A 115 38.64 34.15 8.16
CA LEU A 115 37.73 33.23 8.85
C LEU A 115 37.28 33.75 10.23
N GLY A 116 38.10 34.56 10.88
CA GLY A 116 37.78 35.16 12.18
C GLY A 116 36.48 35.98 12.22
N PRO A 117 36.25 36.93 11.29
CA PRO A 117 35.00 37.70 11.22
C PRO A 117 33.78 36.83 10.94
N LEU A 118 33.91 35.84 10.05
CA LEU A 118 32.84 34.90 9.69
C LEU A 118 32.41 34.06 10.89
N LEU A 119 33.37 33.51 11.64
CA LEU A 119 33.08 32.73 12.86
C LEU A 119 32.41 33.56 13.95
N ILE A 120 32.78 34.84 14.09
CA ILE A 120 32.14 35.75 15.03
C ILE A 120 30.71 36.10 14.57
N ALA A 121 30.50 36.33 13.28
CA ALA A 121 29.18 36.60 12.72
C ALA A 121 28.23 35.40 12.87
N LEU A 122 28.72 34.19 12.58
CA LEU A 122 27.99 32.94 12.81
C LEU A 122 27.68 32.72 14.29
N ALA A 123 28.63 33.03 15.19
CA ALA A 123 28.42 32.93 16.62
C ALA A 123 27.39 33.95 17.15
N LEU A 124 27.38 35.19 16.60
CA LEU A 124 26.37 36.20 16.93
C LEU A 124 24.98 35.80 16.45
N LEU A 125 24.87 35.29 15.21
CA LEU A 125 23.63 34.76 14.67
C LEU A 125 23.11 33.60 15.51
N TRP A 126 23.99 32.70 15.94
CA TRP A 126 23.62 31.59 16.81
C TRP A 126 23.20 32.06 18.21
N ASP A 127 23.93 32.99 18.83
CA ASP A 127 23.54 33.54 20.15
C ASP A 127 22.18 34.26 20.08
N PHE A 128 21.89 34.96 18.98
CA PHE A 128 20.58 35.57 18.73
C PHE A 128 19.47 34.54 18.57
N PHE A 129 19.71 33.49 17.77
CA PHE A 129 18.73 32.43 17.52
C PHE A 129 18.51 31.52 18.75
N SER A 130 19.55 31.31 19.56
CA SER A 130 19.50 30.45 20.76
C SER A 130 19.01 31.17 22.02
N TYR A 131 18.92 32.50 22.04
CA TYR A 131 18.44 33.29 23.17
C TYR A 131 17.06 32.83 23.71
N PRO A 132 15.99 32.67 22.88
CA PRO A 132 14.71 32.15 23.37
C PRO A 132 14.82 30.73 23.95
N PHE A 133 15.72 29.89 23.40
CA PHE A 133 15.97 28.54 23.92
C PHE A 133 16.70 28.53 25.27
N ARG A 134 17.47 29.58 25.62
CA ARG A 134 18.12 29.68 26.95
C ARG A 134 17.13 29.93 28.09
N VAL A 135 16.09 30.72 27.82
CA VAL A 135 15.01 30.98 28.79
C VAL A 135 14.17 29.72 28.98
N ILE A 136 13.84 29.02 27.88
CA ILE A 136 13.19 27.71 27.92
C ILE A 136 14.07 26.69 28.65
N GLY A 137 15.40 26.74 28.47
CA GLY A 137 16.36 25.83 29.08
C GLY A 137 16.33 25.78 30.62
N HIS A 138 16.02 26.91 31.29
CA HIS A 138 15.87 26.92 32.75
C HIS A 138 14.56 26.28 33.22
N GLY A 139 13.48 26.44 32.45
CA GLY A 139 12.22 25.72 32.71
C GLY A 139 12.36 24.22 32.42
N VAL A 140 13.04 23.87 31.33
CA VAL A 140 13.33 22.48 30.96
C VAL A 140 14.24 21.80 31.98
N SER A 141 15.26 22.48 32.51
CA SER A 141 16.13 21.89 33.54
C SER A 141 15.38 21.63 34.84
N TRP A 142 14.45 22.50 35.24
CA TRP A 142 13.58 22.28 36.39
C TRP A 142 12.65 21.07 36.18
N VAL A 143 11.97 20.99 35.03
CA VAL A 143 11.11 19.84 34.68
C VAL A 143 11.93 18.55 34.60
N SER A 144 13.11 18.60 33.96
CA SER A 144 14.01 17.46 33.81
C SER A 144 14.47 16.94 35.16
N GLN A 145 14.89 17.81 36.09
CA GLN A 145 15.31 17.37 37.42
C GLN A 145 14.17 16.71 38.20
N HIS A 146 12.95 17.27 38.15
CA HIS A 146 11.79 16.65 38.82
C HIS A 146 11.43 15.30 38.20
N PHE A 147 11.50 15.20 36.88
CA PHE A 147 11.26 13.96 36.15
C PHE A 147 12.32 12.91 36.46
N GLU A 148 13.61 13.27 36.50
CA GLU A 148 14.70 12.36 36.85
C GLU A 148 14.55 11.81 38.27
N HIS A 149 14.29 12.67 39.26
CA HIS A 149 14.06 12.22 40.64
C HIS A 149 12.82 11.34 40.76
N GLY A 150 11.73 11.67 40.05
CA GLY A 150 10.52 10.84 40.03
C GLY A 150 10.75 9.48 39.38
N LEU A 151 11.48 9.45 38.27
CA LEU A 151 11.83 8.23 37.55
C LEU A 151 12.78 7.35 38.38
N ASP A 152 13.79 7.93 39.02
CA ASP A 152 14.70 7.17 39.89
C ASP A 152 13.97 6.61 41.11
N ARG A 153 13.02 7.35 41.67
CA ARG A 153 12.15 6.84 42.74
C ARG A 153 11.31 5.66 42.24
N PHE A 154 10.68 5.76 41.08
CA PHE A 154 9.93 4.65 40.49
C PHE A 154 10.81 3.42 40.22
N ILE A 155 12.01 3.63 39.67
CA ILE A 155 12.96 2.55 39.36
C ILE A 155 13.35 1.81 40.65
N ASN A 156 13.70 2.56 41.70
CA ASN A 156 14.21 1.97 42.94
C ASN A 156 13.10 1.40 43.84
N ASP A 157 11.95 2.07 43.92
CA ASP A 157 10.89 1.72 44.88
C ASP A 157 9.82 0.79 44.29
N VAL A 158 9.62 0.79 42.97
CA VAL A 158 8.57 -0.01 42.30
C VAL A 158 9.19 -1.09 41.43
N TYR A 159 10.05 -0.71 40.48
CA TYR A 159 10.58 -1.65 39.48
C TYR A 159 11.60 -2.63 40.08
N ALA A 160 12.56 -2.17 40.87
CA ALA A 160 13.60 -3.05 41.44
C ALA A 160 13.03 -4.14 42.37
N PRO A 161 12.07 -3.86 43.29
CA PRO A 161 11.42 -4.90 44.08
C PRO A 161 10.58 -5.85 43.22
N PHE A 162 9.90 -5.33 42.20
CA PHE A 162 9.10 -6.13 41.27
C PHE A 162 9.97 -7.13 40.51
N VAL A 163 11.08 -6.70 39.91
CA VAL A 163 12.02 -7.58 39.20
C VAL A 163 12.60 -8.65 40.14
N ARG A 164 13.00 -8.27 41.36
CA ARG A 164 13.48 -9.24 42.36
C ARG A 164 12.41 -10.27 42.71
N ASN A 165 11.14 -9.89 42.74
CA ASN A 165 10.04 -10.83 42.99
C ASN A 165 9.76 -11.73 41.77
N CYS A 166 9.83 -11.19 40.55
CA CYS A 166 9.74 -11.96 39.30
C CYS A 166 10.85 -13.02 39.22
N LEU A 167 12.06 -12.70 39.64
CA LEU A 167 13.20 -13.63 39.68
C LEU A 167 13.02 -14.77 40.69
N LYS A 168 12.20 -14.59 41.73
CA LYS A 168 11.86 -15.68 42.68
C LYS A 168 10.86 -16.68 42.08
N TYR A 169 9.99 -16.23 41.16
CA TYR A 169 8.92 -17.04 40.59
C TYR A 169 8.92 -17.02 39.05
N PRO A 170 9.99 -17.50 38.39
CA PRO A 170 10.13 -17.40 36.93
C PRO A 170 9.03 -18.14 36.18
N ALA A 171 8.56 -19.28 36.69
CA ALA A 171 7.49 -20.06 36.07
C ALA A 171 6.17 -19.29 35.94
N ILE A 172 5.84 -18.44 36.93
CA ILE A 172 4.62 -17.60 36.90
C ILE A 172 4.76 -16.53 35.81
N VAL A 173 5.93 -15.90 35.72
CA VAL A 173 6.20 -14.87 34.70
C VAL A 173 6.12 -15.47 33.29
N SER A 174 6.73 -16.64 33.06
CA SER A 174 6.64 -17.33 31.78
C SER A 174 5.20 -17.76 31.44
N ALA A 175 4.45 -18.27 32.41
CA ALA A 175 3.05 -18.64 32.21
C ALA A 175 2.17 -17.43 31.85
N LEU A 176 2.39 -16.29 32.52
CA LEU A 176 1.68 -15.05 32.24
C LEU A 176 2.01 -14.53 30.82
N ALA A 177 3.29 -14.55 30.46
CA ALA A 177 3.75 -14.15 29.14
C ALA A 177 3.11 -15.01 28.03
N ILE A 178 3.15 -16.33 28.16
CA ILE A 178 2.51 -17.26 27.21
C ILE A 178 0.99 -17.02 27.17
N SER A 179 0.36 -16.75 28.31
CA SER A 179 -1.09 -16.47 28.39
C SER A 179 -1.46 -15.22 27.58
N PHE A 180 -0.67 -14.15 27.65
CA PHE A 180 -0.90 -12.95 26.82
C PHE A 180 -0.75 -13.24 25.33
N LEU A 181 0.25 -14.05 24.95
CA LEU A 181 0.45 -14.45 23.56
C LEU A 181 -0.73 -15.27 23.02
N LEU A 182 -1.21 -16.25 23.80
CA LEU A 182 -2.40 -17.04 23.46
C LEU A 182 -3.67 -16.18 23.39
N LEU A 183 -3.82 -15.20 24.30
CA LEU A 183 -4.94 -14.26 24.28
C LEU A 183 -4.93 -13.39 23.02
N SER A 184 -3.77 -12.86 22.62
CA SER A 184 -3.63 -12.10 21.38
C SER A 184 -3.97 -12.96 20.14
N ALA A 185 -3.49 -14.20 20.08
CA ALA A 185 -3.87 -15.12 19.01
C ALA A 185 -5.39 -15.41 18.99
N ALA A 186 -6.02 -15.54 20.16
CA ALA A 186 -7.45 -15.73 20.29
C ALA A 186 -8.26 -14.51 19.81
N ILE A 187 -7.80 -13.28 20.09
CA ILE A 187 -8.44 -12.03 19.65
C ILE A 187 -8.44 -11.90 18.12
N VAL A 188 -7.32 -12.24 17.49
CA VAL A 188 -7.22 -12.25 16.01
C VAL A 188 -8.14 -13.33 15.43
N LYS A 189 -8.11 -14.55 16.00
CA LYS A 189 -8.95 -15.66 15.53
C LYS A 189 -10.45 -15.42 15.77
N SER A 190 -10.82 -14.67 16.81
CA SER A 190 -12.22 -14.32 17.08
C SER A 190 -12.79 -13.26 16.13
N GLY A 191 -11.98 -12.72 15.21
CA GLY A 191 -12.41 -11.70 14.24
C GLY A 191 -12.63 -10.31 14.84
N LYS A 192 -12.25 -10.08 16.11
CA LYS A 192 -12.34 -8.74 16.73
C LYS A 192 -11.33 -7.78 16.13
N VAL A 193 -10.17 -8.31 15.75
CA VAL A 193 -9.15 -7.62 14.95
C VAL A 193 -9.00 -8.42 13.66
N PRO A 194 -9.80 -8.11 12.61
CA PRO A 194 -9.77 -8.88 11.37
C PRO A 194 -8.44 -8.65 10.65
N PHE A 195 -7.93 -9.71 10.00
CA PHE A 195 -6.79 -9.60 9.10
C PHE A 195 -7.31 -9.21 7.71
N LYS A 196 -6.93 -8.03 7.23
CA LYS A 196 -7.22 -7.53 5.87
C LYS A 196 -5.92 -7.20 5.18
N ILE A 197 -5.70 -7.68 3.97
CA ILE A 197 -4.43 -7.47 3.27
C ILE A 197 -4.15 -5.97 3.07
N PHE A 198 -5.17 -5.23 2.63
CA PHE A 198 -5.16 -3.77 2.54
C PHE A 198 -6.17 -3.16 3.50
N PRO A 199 -5.83 -2.01 4.11
CA PRO A 199 -6.83 -1.22 4.81
C PRO A 199 -7.87 -0.70 3.82
N ASP A 200 -9.10 -0.48 4.30
CA ASP A 200 -10.13 0.18 3.50
C ASP A 200 -9.71 1.64 3.30
N LEU A 201 -9.23 1.95 2.09
CA LEU A 201 -8.74 3.29 1.77
C LEU A 201 -9.89 4.23 1.47
N ASP A 202 -9.83 5.40 2.08
CA ASP A 202 -10.84 6.42 1.87
C ASP A 202 -10.52 7.27 0.64
N ALA A 203 -10.99 6.82 -0.54
CA ALA A 203 -10.64 7.39 -1.82
C ALA A 203 -11.26 8.78 -2.06
N SER A 204 -10.50 9.67 -2.70
CA SER A 204 -10.99 10.97 -3.18
C SER A 204 -11.70 10.89 -4.53
N ILE A 205 -11.66 9.74 -5.22
CA ILE A 205 -12.33 9.55 -6.51
C ILE A 205 -13.25 8.33 -6.43
N ILE A 206 -14.53 8.56 -6.73
CA ILE A 206 -15.53 7.52 -6.89
C ILE A 206 -16.01 7.47 -8.34
N GLU A 207 -16.44 6.29 -8.79
CA GLU A 207 -16.96 6.10 -10.13
C GLU A 207 -18.24 5.26 -10.14
N GLY A 208 -19.15 5.66 -11.03
CA GLY A 208 -20.32 4.90 -11.43
C GLY A 208 -20.18 4.56 -12.91
N VAL A 209 -20.31 3.28 -13.25
CA VAL A 209 -20.16 2.79 -14.62
C VAL A 209 -21.45 2.08 -15.01
N VAL A 210 -21.93 2.41 -16.21
CA VAL A 210 -23.08 1.73 -16.84
C VAL A 210 -22.69 1.29 -18.24
N ILE A 211 -22.96 0.03 -18.54
CA ILE A 211 -22.71 -0.57 -19.86
C ILE A 211 -24.00 -1.25 -20.29
N PHE A 212 -24.48 -0.87 -21.47
CA PHE A 212 -25.63 -1.47 -22.14
C PHE A 212 -25.16 -2.46 -23.21
N PRO A 213 -26.06 -3.34 -23.68
CA PRO A 213 -25.78 -4.21 -24.80
C PRO A 213 -25.22 -3.45 -26.01
N ASP A 214 -24.25 -4.07 -26.67
CA ASP A 214 -23.56 -3.49 -27.80
C ASP A 214 -24.55 -3.16 -28.93
N GLY A 215 -24.53 -1.90 -29.41
CA GLY A 215 -25.53 -1.37 -30.36
C GLY A 215 -26.59 -0.46 -29.74
N THR A 216 -26.65 -0.36 -28.41
CA THR A 216 -27.52 0.60 -27.72
C THR A 216 -27.24 2.04 -28.16
N PRO A 217 -28.26 2.84 -28.56
CA PRO A 217 -28.07 4.23 -28.95
C PRO A 217 -27.43 5.08 -27.86
N LYS A 218 -26.49 5.96 -28.26
CA LYS A 218 -25.77 6.88 -27.36
C LYS A 218 -26.70 7.64 -26.40
N ARG A 219 -27.89 8.03 -26.88
CA ARG A 219 -28.88 8.78 -26.08
C ARG A 219 -29.31 8.01 -24.83
N ILE A 220 -29.52 6.70 -24.92
CA ILE A 220 -29.96 5.88 -23.77
C ILE A 220 -28.88 5.89 -22.68
N THR A 221 -27.62 5.73 -23.08
CA THR A 221 -26.46 5.79 -22.17
C THR A 221 -26.25 7.20 -21.60
N ASP A 222 -26.49 8.24 -22.40
CA ASP A 222 -26.45 9.63 -21.96
C ASP A 222 -27.50 9.92 -20.87
N ASP A 223 -28.74 9.48 -21.10
CA ASP A 223 -29.84 9.61 -20.13
C ASP A 223 -29.56 8.81 -18.85
N ALA A 224 -29.00 7.60 -18.97
CA ALA A 224 -28.62 6.77 -17.83
C ALA A 224 -27.50 7.39 -16.98
N THR A 225 -26.43 7.88 -17.63
CA THR A 225 -25.33 8.55 -16.92
C THR A 225 -25.78 9.86 -16.28
N LEU A 226 -26.72 10.59 -16.91
CA LEU A 226 -27.31 11.79 -16.31
C LEU A 226 -28.13 11.44 -15.06
N ARG A 227 -28.93 10.36 -15.09
CA ARG A 227 -29.65 9.87 -13.91
C ARG A 227 -28.70 9.49 -12.77
N ILE A 228 -27.59 8.83 -13.09
CA ILE A 228 -26.54 8.46 -12.13
C ILE A 228 -25.93 9.71 -11.48
N GLU A 229 -25.61 10.74 -12.27
CA GLU A 229 -25.06 12.01 -11.77
C GLU A 229 -26.07 12.74 -10.86
N GLN A 230 -27.33 12.83 -11.27
CA GLN A 230 -28.39 13.49 -10.50
C GLN A 230 -28.69 12.77 -9.18
N ALA A 231 -28.63 11.44 -9.17
CA ALA A 231 -28.76 10.66 -7.94
C ALA A 231 -27.65 11.02 -6.94
N LEU A 232 -26.41 11.14 -7.42
CA LEU A 232 -25.30 11.55 -6.54
C LEU A 232 -25.53 12.95 -5.96
N MET A 233 -26.10 13.86 -6.72
CA MET A 233 -26.44 15.20 -6.21
C MET A 233 -27.44 15.17 -5.08
N ARG A 234 -28.47 14.31 -5.18
CA ARG A 234 -29.43 14.12 -4.10
C ARG A 234 -28.76 13.53 -2.85
N VAL A 235 -27.82 12.60 -3.04
CA VAL A 235 -27.01 12.07 -1.95
C VAL A 235 -26.11 13.14 -1.32
N ASN A 236 -25.47 13.99 -2.14
CA ASN A 236 -24.66 15.11 -1.66
C ASN A 236 -25.49 16.06 -0.78
N GLU A 237 -26.65 16.53 -1.26
CA GLU A 237 -27.52 17.41 -0.49
C GLU A 237 -28.06 16.75 0.79
N ARG A 238 -28.36 15.44 0.75
CA ARG A 238 -28.83 14.69 1.92
C ARG A 238 -27.74 14.51 2.99
N LEU A 239 -26.50 14.32 2.59
CA LEU A 239 -25.37 14.10 3.49
C LEU A 239 -24.65 15.41 3.89
N LYS A 240 -24.93 16.51 3.20
CA LYS A 240 -24.36 17.84 3.49
C LYS A 240 -24.53 18.31 4.94
N PRO A 241 -25.69 18.11 5.61
CA PRO A 241 -25.84 18.48 7.02
C PRO A 241 -24.92 17.70 7.97
N GLU A 242 -24.61 16.44 7.64
CA GLU A 242 -23.68 15.59 8.41
C GLU A 242 -22.20 15.97 8.19
N ASN A 243 -21.91 16.75 7.13
CA ASN A 243 -20.56 17.19 6.74
C ASN A 243 -20.34 18.69 7.03
N ASP A 244 -20.84 19.18 8.16
CA ASP A 244 -20.75 20.59 8.58
C ASP A 244 -21.32 21.59 7.54
N GLY A 245 -22.28 21.16 6.72
CA GLY A 245 -22.86 21.98 5.65
C GLY A 245 -21.97 22.13 4.40
N ARG A 246 -20.82 21.46 4.33
CA ARG A 246 -19.89 21.51 3.19
C ARG A 246 -20.25 20.45 2.14
N ASP A 247 -20.08 20.82 0.87
CA ASP A 247 -20.25 19.88 -0.24
C ASP A 247 -19.20 18.76 -0.20
N LEU A 248 -19.65 17.53 -0.45
CA LEU A 248 -18.79 16.35 -0.54
C LEU A 248 -18.20 16.20 -1.94
N VAL A 249 -18.84 16.80 -2.96
CA VAL A 249 -18.49 16.65 -4.37
C VAL A 249 -17.85 17.94 -4.89
N GLU A 250 -16.59 17.88 -5.31
CA GLU A 250 -15.88 19.03 -5.90
C GLU A 250 -16.02 19.05 -7.43
N LEU A 251 -15.77 17.91 -8.08
CA LEU A 251 -15.78 17.79 -9.53
C LEU A 251 -16.56 16.57 -9.97
N ARG A 252 -17.26 16.71 -11.09
CA ARG A 252 -18.00 15.63 -11.75
C ARG A 252 -17.59 15.57 -13.20
N PHE A 253 -17.31 14.37 -13.67
CA PHE A 253 -16.89 14.11 -15.02
C PHE A 253 -17.73 12.98 -15.59
N ARG A 254 -18.63 13.32 -16.50
CA ARG A 254 -19.52 12.39 -17.18
C ARG A 254 -19.01 12.14 -18.58
N VAL A 255 -18.80 10.87 -18.91
CA VAL A 255 -18.30 10.44 -20.23
C VAL A 255 -19.26 9.40 -20.80
N VAL A 256 -19.61 9.57 -22.06
CA VAL A 256 -20.39 8.61 -22.84
C VAL A 256 -19.62 8.30 -24.11
N GLY A 257 -19.50 7.02 -24.45
CA GLY A 257 -18.70 6.58 -25.59
C GLY A 257 -17.40 5.89 -25.21
N GLN A 258 -16.96 6.04 -23.95
CA GLN A 258 -15.73 5.45 -23.47
C GLN A 258 -15.84 5.17 -21.97
N VAL A 259 -15.60 3.92 -21.60
CA VAL A 259 -15.42 3.48 -20.22
C VAL A 259 -14.03 2.88 -20.13
N ARG A 260 -13.22 3.46 -19.23
CA ARG A 260 -11.99 2.84 -18.76
C ARG A 260 -12.20 2.50 -17.31
N SER A 261 -12.25 1.21 -17.01
CA SER A 261 -12.30 0.73 -15.64
C SER A 261 -11.26 -0.37 -15.49
N GLY A 262 -10.47 -0.25 -14.45
CA GLY A 262 -9.34 -1.10 -14.17
C GLY A 262 -8.59 -0.52 -12.98
N SER A 263 -8.10 -1.40 -12.10
CA SER A 263 -7.14 -1.01 -11.07
C SER A 263 -5.74 -0.99 -11.67
N PRO A 264 -4.82 -0.13 -11.21
CA PRO A 264 -3.41 -0.21 -11.57
C PRO A 264 -2.87 -1.63 -11.34
N GLY A 265 -2.54 -2.35 -12.43
CA GLY A 265 -2.02 -3.72 -12.39
C GLY A 265 -3.02 -4.85 -12.69
N GLY A 266 -4.33 -4.58 -12.78
CA GLY A 266 -5.35 -5.55 -13.22
C GLY A 266 -5.67 -5.42 -14.71
N ALA A 267 -6.52 -6.31 -15.24
CA ALA A 267 -6.99 -6.23 -16.63
C ALA A 267 -7.76 -4.90 -16.87
N GLU A 268 -7.22 -4.01 -17.69
CA GLU A 268 -7.94 -2.80 -18.11
C GLU A 268 -9.10 -3.20 -19.04
N GLN A 269 -10.33 -3.16 -18.53
CA GLN A 269 -11.51 -3.26 -19.38
C GLN A 269 -11.72 -1.90 -20.07
N ARG A 270 -11.42 -1.87 -21.37
CA ARG A 270 -11.70 -0.72 -22.23
C ARG A 270 -12.94 -1.02 -23.04
N THR A 271 -14.01 -0.29 -22.75
CA THR A 271 -15.24 -0.39 -23.53
C THR A 271 -15.45 0.91 -24.28
N GLU A 272 -15.40 0.84 -25.60
CA GLU A 272 -15.58 2.00 -26.48
C GLU A 272 -16.85 1.82 -27.31
N GLY A 273 -17.73 2.82 -27.27
CA GLY A 273 -19.00 2.78 -27.97
C GLY A 273 -20.10 3.55 -27.26
N GLY A 274 -21.11 3.96 -28.02
CA GLY A 274 -22.25 4.72 -27.49
C GLY A 274 -23.06 4.00 -26.41
N HIS A 275 -22.87 2.68 -26.26
CA HIS A 275 -23.53 1.84 -25.25
C HIS A 275 -22.85 1.91 -23.86
N ALA A 276 -21.67 2.54 -23.74
CA ALA A 276 -20.89 2.57 -22.52
C ALA A 276 -20.75 4.00 -21.96
N GLY A 277 -20.93 4.16 -20.66
CA GLY A 277 -20.82 5.45 -19.97
C GLY A 277 -20.26 5.35 -18.55
N THR A 278 -19.60 6.41 -18.12
CA THR A 278 -19.03 6.53 -16.77
C THR A 278 -19.27 7.93 -16.19
N VAL A 279 -19.53 7.96 -14.88
CA VAL A 279 -19.61 9.16 -14.06
C VAL A 279 -18.49 9.07 -13.02
N LYS A 280 -17.42 9.84 -13.22
CA LYS A 280 -16.31 9.96 -12.28
C LYS A 280 -16.46 11.21 -11.45
N VAL A 281 -16.18 11.12 -10.16
CA VAL A 281 -16.45 12.19 -9.22
C VAL A 281 -15.26 12.34 -8.29
N ALA A 282 -14.72 13.56 -8.25
CA ALA A 282 -13.76 13.95 -7.23
C ALA A 282 -14.53 14.43 -6.00
N LEU A 283 -14.34 13.72 -4.90
CA LEU A 283 -14.81 14.10 -3.59
C LEU A 283 -13.87 15.12 -2.96
N ALA A 284 -14.38 15.87 -2.00
CA ALA A 284 -13.57 16.71 -1.13
C ALA A 284 -12.43 15.87 -0.49
N PRO A 285 -11.24 16.45 -0.28
CA PRO A 285 -10.13 15.78 0.40
C PRO A 285 -10.55 15.16 1.72
N THR A 286 -9.93 14.04 2.08
CA THR A 286 -10.31 13.25 3.27
C THR A 286 -10.18 14.05 4.57
N GLU A 287 -9.30 15.05 4.60
CA GLU A 287 -9.09 15.97 5.71
C GLU A 287 -10.26 16.95 5.89
N ALA A 288 -10.98 17.25 4.81
CA ALA A 288 -12.07 18.23 4.77
C ALA A 288 -13.46 17.61 4.95
N ARG A 289 -13.57 16.27 5.01
CA ARG A 289 -14.85 15.55 5.11
C ARG A 289 -14.93 14.64 6.33
N SER A 290 -16.11 14.56 6.94
CA SER A 290 -16.41 13.66 8.06
C SER A 290 -16.91 12.29 7.59
N ILE A 291 -17.39 12.19 6.34
CA ILE A 291 -18.04 11.02 5.77
C ILE A 291 -17.07 10.29 4.84
N ARG A 292 -16.97 8.96 5.00
CA ARG A 292 -16.13 8.09 4.16
C ARG A 292 -16.74 7.86 2.77
N SER A 293 -15.88 7.73 1.76
CA SER A 293 -16.22 7.44 0.37
C SER A 293 -17.07 6.18 0.21
N GLN A 294 -16.79 5.12 0.97
CA GLN A 294 -17.57 3.88 0.92
C GLN A 294 -19.05 4.09 1.28
N ARG A 295 -19.34 4.89 2.32
CA ARG A 295 -20.71 5.24 2.69
C ARG A 295 -21.39 6.06 1.59
N ILE A 296 -20.66 6.98 0.96
CA ILE A 296 -21.18 7.77 -0.17
C ILE A 296 -21.52 6.86 -1.36
N VAL A 297 -20.65 5.89 -1.69
CA VAL A 297 -20.87 4.91 -2.77
C VAL A 297 -22.07 4.02 -2.46
N GLU A 298 -22.22 3.54 -1.23
CA GLU A 298 -23.37 2.72 -0.81
C GLU A 298 -24.69 3.48 -0.92
N GLU A 299 -24.73 4.72 -0.44
CA GLU A 299 -25.92 5.56 -0.55
C GLU A 299 -26.21 5.97 -2.00
N TRP A 300 -25.17 6.21 -2.81
CA TRP A 300 -25.30 6.47 -4.24
C TRP A 300 -25.86 5.25 -4.99
N ARG A 301 -25.38 4.06 -4.67
CA ARG A 301 -25.87 2.78 -5.22
C ARG A 301 -27.35 2.57 -4.89
N LYS A 302 -27.76 2.80 -3.64
CA LYS A 302 -29.17 2.71 -3.21
C LYS A 302 -30.06 3.74 -3.92
N GLU A 303 -29.59 4.98 -4.06
CA GLU A 303 -30.35 6.08 -4.65
C GLU A 303 -30.59 5.90 -6.16
N VAL A 304 -29.63 5.34 -6.90
CA VAL A 304 -29.83 5.07 -8.34
C VAL A 304 -30.78 3.89 -8.56
N GLY A 305 -30.59 2.82 -7.80
CA GLY A 305 -31.26 1.53 -7.99
C GLY A 305 -30.82 0.83 -9.29
N ALA A 306 -31.61 -0.15 -9.74
CA ALA A 306 -31.36 -0.83 -11.00
C ALA A 306 -31.68 0.07 -12.21
N ILE A 307 -30.85 -0.01 -13.25
CA ILE A 307 -31.09 0.65 -14.54
C ILE A 307 -31.58 -0.41 -15.53
N PRO A 308 -32.84 -0.35 -16.00
CA PRO A 308 -33.36 -1.34 -16.94
C PRO A 308 -32.53 -1.41 -18.22
N GLY A 309 -32.19 -2.63 -18.65
CA GLY A 309 -31.47 -2.88 -19.88
C GLY A 309 -29.94 -2.72 -19.79
N SER A 310 -29.36 -2.33 -18.64
CA SER A 310 -27.91 -2.36 -18.46
C SER A 310 -27.41 -3.80 -18.26
N GLU A 311 -26.35 -4.19 -18.96
CA GLU A 311 -25.61 -5.43 -18.71
C GLU A 311 -24.71 -5.28 -17.48
N THR A 312 -24.03 -4.14 -17.36
CA THR A 312 -23.18 -3.82 -16.22
C THR A 312 -23.64 -2.52 -15.57
N LEU A 313 -23.84 -2.56 -14.26
CA LEU A 313 -24.03 -1.38 -13.43
C LEU A 313 -23.18 -1.53 -12.17
N ARG A 314 -22.11 -0.74 -12.06
CA ARG A 314 -21.20 -0.81 -10.92
C ARG A 314 -20.91 0.56 -10.34
N TYR A 315 -20.72 0.57 -9.02
CA TYR A 315 -20.32 1.74 -8.25
C TYR A 315 -19.18 1.35 -7.34
N GLY A 316 -18.13 2.15 -7.32
CA GLY A 316 -16.96 1.88 -6.50
C GLY A 316 -16.07 3.10 -6.34
N THR A 317 -15.01 2.91 -5.58
CA THR A 317 -13.87 3.82 -5.56
C THR A 317 -12.94 3.46 -6.72
N VAL A 318 -12.26 4.44 -7.29
CA VAL A 318 -11.19 4.14 -8.25
C VAL A 318 -10.05 3.51 -7.45
N ALA A 319 -9.93 2.18 -7.53
CA ALA A 319 -8.90 1.43 -6.83
C ALA A 319 -7.52 1.95 -7.23
N MET A 320 -6.84 2.63 -6.30
CA MET A 320 -5.46 3.11 -6.46
C MET A 320 -4.48 2.16 -5.73
N GLY A 321 -4.85 0.88 -5.60
CA GLY A 321 -4.07 -0.17 -4.97
C GLY A 321 -3.49 -1.13 -6.01
N PRO A 322 -2.30 -1.73 -5.79
CA PRO A 322 -1.61 -2.59 -6.76
C PRO A 322 -2.29 -3.95 -7.04
N GLY A 323 -3.39 -4.26 -6.35
CA GLY A 323 -3.94 -5.61 -6.20
C GLY A 323 -5.06 -6.02 -7.17
N GLY A 324 -5.57 -5.13 -8.03
CA GLY A 324 -6.67 -5.52 -8.92
C GLY A 324 -7.99 -5.77 -8.18
N LYS A 325 -8.84 -6.64 -8.75
CA LYS A 325 -10.07 -7.13 -8.10
C LYS A 325 -9.73 -8.14 -7.00
N LYS A 326 -10.60 -8.27 -6.00
CA LYS A 326 -10.35 -9.17 -4.86
C LYS A 326 -10.22 -10.63 -5.28
N ILE A 327 -11.10 -11.05 -6.18
CA ILE A 327 -11.06 -12.36 -6.84
C ILE A 327 -10.95 -12.12 -8.34
N GLU A 328 -9.93 -12.69 -8.97
CA GLU A 328 -9.72 -12.64 -10.41
C GLU A 328 -9.02 -13.92 -10.87
N PHE A 329 -9.53 -14.55 -11.92
CA PHE A 329 -8.84 -15.64 -12.58
C PHE A 329 -9.27 -15.75 -14.04
N LYS A 330 -8.41 -16.35 -14.85
CA LYS A 330 -8.60 -16.52 -16.29
C LYS A 330 -8.78 -17.98 -16.62
N LEU A 331 -9.83 -18.27 -17.38
CA LEU A 331 -9.97 -19.56 -18.06
C LEU A 331 -9.37 -19.45 -19.47
N LEU A 332 -8.55 -20.42 -19.82
CA LEU A 332 -7.76 -20.45 -21.05
C LEU A 332 -8.08 -21.70 -21.85
N ALA A 333 -8.46 -21.54 -23.11
CA ALA A 333 -8.71 -22.65 -24.03
C ALA A 333 -8.13 -22.37 -25.43
N ALA A 334 -7.97 -23.44 -26.22
CA ALA A 334 -7.65 -23.31 -27.63
C ALA A 334 -8.85 -22.69 -28.40
N PRO A 335 -8.63 -21.95 -29.51
CA PRO A 335 -9.71 -21.28 -30.24
C PRO A 335 -10.85 -22.17 -30.69
N GLU A 336 -10.60 -23.46 -30.89
CA GLU A 336 -11.57 -24.45 -31.36
C GLU A 336 -12.55 -24.86 -30.26
N ARG A 337 -12.23 -24.59 -28.98
CA ARG A 337 -13.02 -25.00 -27.80
C ARG A 337 -13.67 -23.83 -27.08
N MET A 338 -14.08 -22.81 -27.83
CA MET A 338 -14.74 -21.63 -27.27
C MET A 338 -16.06 -21.98 -26.57
N ALA A 339 -16.85 -22.93 -27.09
CA ALA A 339 -18.09 -23.34 -26.46
C ALA A 339 -17.86 -23.95 -25.07
N ASP A 340 -16.86 -24.82 -24.94
CA ASP A 340 -16.43 -25.41 -23.67
C ASP A 340 -15.95 -24.32 -22.69
N LEU A 341 -15.22 -23.32 -23.20
CA LEU A 341 -14.72 -22.20 -22.40
C LEU A 341 -15.87 -21.35 -21.84
N GLU A 342 -16.86 -20.99 -22.68
CA GLU A 342 -18.02 -20.22 -22.25
C GLU A 342 -18.88 -20.97 -21.23
N ALA A 343 -19.12 -22.27 -21.45
CA ALA A 343 -19.86 -23.10 -20.51
C ALA A 343 -19.15 -23.17 -19.14
N ALA A 344 -17.84 -23.38 -19.13
CA ALA A 344 -17.04 -23.40 -17.92
C ALA A 344 -17.00 -22.04 -17.19
N VAL A 345 -17.07 -20.92 -17.92
CA VAL A 345 -17.18 -19.57 -17.33
C VAL A 345 -18.52 -19.40 -16.61
N GLU A 346 -19.62 -19.82 -17.22
CA GLU A 346 -20.94 -19.74 -16.57
C GLU A 346 -21.01 -20.60 -15.31
N GLU A 347 -20.46 -21.81 -15.34
CA GLU A 347 -20.37 -22.67 -14.15
C GLU A 347 -19.52 -22.04 -13.04
N CYS A 348 -18.39 -21.43 -13.39
CA CYS A 348 -17.58 -20.67 -12.44
C CYS A 348 -18.37 -19.53 -11.80
N LYS A 349 -19.15 -18.78 -12.58
CA LYS A 349 -19.97 -17.68 -12.06
C LYS A 349 -21.08 -18.19 -11.13
N VAL A 350 -21.74 -19.29 -11.50
CA VAL A 350 -22.76 -19.93 -10.65
C VAL A 350 -22.15 -20.39 -9.33
N GLN A 351 -20.99 -21.05 -9.36
CA GLN A 351 -20.29 -21.47 -8.15
C GLN A 351 -19.88 -20.27 -7.29
N LEU A 352 -19.32 -19.21 -7.89
CA LEU A 352 -18.96 -17.99 -7.18
C LEU A 352 -20.16 -17.34 -6.47
N ALA A 353 -21.34 -17.39 -7.09
CA ALA A 353 -22.58 -16.86 -6.51
C ALA A 353 -23.08 -17.65 -5.30
N THR A 354 -22.59 -18.88 -5.07
CA THR A 354 -22.94 -19.68 -3.89
C THR A 354 -22.22 -19.22 -2.62
N TYR A 355 -21.05 -18.58 -2.75
CA TYR A 355 -20.29 -18.11 -1.60
C TYR A 355 -20.96 -16.87 -0.98
N THR A 356 -21.20 -16.94 0.33
CA THR A 356 -21.83 -15.84 1.05
C THR A 356 -20.91 -14.62 1.07
N GLY A 357 -21.41 -13.48 0.57
CA GLY A 357 -20.69 -12.21 0.57
C GLY A 357 -19.90 -11.92 -0.71
N VAL A 358 -19.90 -12.82 -1.70
CA VAL A 358 -19.39 -12.52 -3.05
C VAL A 358 -20.45 -11.75 -3.83
N PHE A 359 -20.05 -10.67 -4.51
CA PHE A 359 -20.95 -9.85 -5.32
C PHE A 359 -20.20 -9.20 -6.49
N ASP A 360 -20.93 -8.51 -7.37
CA ASP A 360 -20.38 -7.89 -8.60
C ASP A 360 -19.54 -8.91 -9.42
N ILE A 361 -20.05 -10.14 -9.55
CA ILE A 361 -19.45 -11.19 -10.39
C ILE A 361 -19.64 -10.82 -11.85
N ASP A 362 -18.54 -10.70 -12.59
CA ASP A 362 -18.52 -10.23 -13.98
C ASP A 362 -17.45 -10.98 -14.78
N ASP A 363 -17.59 -10.98 -16.10
CA ASP A 363 -16.60 -11.51 -17.03
C ASP A 363 -16.34 -10.55 -18.20
N ASP A 364 -15.21 -10.74 -18.88
CA ASP A 364 -14.80 -9.89 -20.00
C ASP A 364 -15.26 -10.43 -21.37
N SER A 365 -16.04 -11.52 -21.42
CA SER A 365 -16.56 -12.10 -22.65
C SER A 365 -17.89 -11.45 -23.03
N ARG A 366 -17.81 -10.39 -23.84
CA ARG A 366 -19.01 -9.67 -24.27
C ARG A 366 -19.45 -10.06 -25.68
N PRO A 367 -20.74 -10.38 -25.86
CA PRO A 367 -21.31 -10.53 -27.19
C PRO A 367 -21.22 -9.19 -27.94
N GLY A 368 -20.56 -9.23 -29.09
CA GLY A 368 -20.37 -8.08 -29.96
C GLY A 368 -21.65 -7.56 -30.58
N LYS A 369 -21.43 -6.52 -31.39
CA LYS A 369 -22.49 -5.94 -32.21
C LYS A 369 -23.04 -6.99 -33.16
N TRP A 370 -24.31 -6.83 -33.49
CA TRP A 370 -24.87 -7.47 -34.65
C TRP A 370 -24.13 -6.97 -35.90
N GLU A 371 -23.59 -7.91 -36.66
CA GLU A 371 -22.83 -7.67 -37.88
C GLU A 371 -23.62 -8.16 -39.08
N LEU A 372 -23.60 -7.36 -40.15
CA LEU A 372 -24.11 -7.74 -41.45
C LEU A 372 -22.95 -8.32 -42.26
N GLN A 373 -22.86 -9.65 -42.32
CA GLN A 373 -21.86 -10.36 -43.11
C GLN A 373 -22.31 -10.44 -44.56
N LEU A 374 -21.57 -9.76 -45.44
CA LEU A 374 -21.88 -9.67 -46.86
C LEU A 374 -21.17 -10.78 -47.63
N GLN A 375 -21.94 -11.65 -48.27
CA GLN A 375 -21.43 -12.67 -49.17
C GLN A 375 -21.97 -12.44 -50.57
N VAL A 376 -21.08 -12.18 -51.54
CA VAL A 376 -21.48 -11.98 -52.95
C VAL A 376 -22.11 -13.26 -53.49
N ARG A 377 -23.30 -13.15 -54.08
CA ARG A 377 -23.99 -14.27 -54.72
C ARG A 377 -23.22 -14.72 -55.96
N GLU A 378 -23.30 -16.01 -56.30
CA GLU A 378 -22.61 -16.55 -57.48
C GLU A 378 -23.01 -15.83 -58.78
N ARG A 379 -24.29 -15.46 -58.92
CA ARG A 379 -24.80 -14.69 -60.07
C ARG A 379 -24.13 -13.32 -60.18
N ALA A 380 -23.89 -12.64 -59.07
CA ALA A 380 -23.22 -11.34 -59.05
C ALA A 380 -21.73 -11.45 -59.37
N ARG A 381 -21.09 -12.54 -58.93
CA ARG A 381 -19.72 -12.87 -59.33
C ARG A 381 -19.61 -13.14 -60.83
N ALA A 382 -20.59 -13.82 -61.42
CA ALA A 382 -20.67 -14.05 -62.86
C ALA A 382 -20.89 -12.76 -63.67
N LEU A 383 -21.54 -11.75 -63.06
CA LEU A 383 -21.69 -10.40 -63.62
C LEU A 383 -20.45 -9.52 -63.45
N GLY A 384 -19.36 -10.05 -62.87
CA GLY A 384 -18.12 -9.32 -62.66
C GLY A 384 -18.17 -8.31 -61.53
N VAL A 385 -19.09 -8.45 -60.57
CA VAL A 385 -19.17 -7.57 -59.38
C VAL A 385 -18.31 -8.15 -58.25
N PRO A 386 -17.16 -7.52 -57.90
CA PRO A 386 -16.34 -7.97 -56.79
C PRO A 386 -16.97 -7.61 -55.44
N LEU A 387 -16.62 -8.36 -54.39
CA LEU A 387 -17.03 -8.06 -53.02
C LEU A 387 -16.56 -6.67 -52.57
N GLU A 388 -15.41 -6.23 -53.08
CA GLU A 388 -14.83 -4.92 -52.76
C GLU A 388 -15.77 -3.76 -53.14
N ASP A 389 -16.41 -3.81 -54.31
CA ASP A 389 -17.31 -2.74 -54.76
C ASP A 389 -18.59 -2.69 -53.92
N VAL A 390 -19.12 -3.86 -53.56
CA VAL A 390 -20.26 -3.98 -52.64
C VAL A 390 -19.89 -3.41 -51.27
N ALA A 391 -18.75 -3.82 -50.71
CA ALA A 391 -18.29 -3.38 -49.40
C ALA A 391 -17.98 -1.88 -49.36
N ARG A 392 -17.34 -1.35 -50.42
CA ARG A 392 -17.02 0.07 -50.57
C ARG A 392 -18.28 0.91 -50.68
N THR A 393 -19.26 0.47 -51.48
CA THR A 393 -20.55 1.19 -51.60
C THR A 393 -21.27 1.25 -50.25
N VAL A 394 -21.37 0.13 -49.54
CA VAL A 394 -21.97 0.10 -48.19
C VAL A 394 -21.23 1.01 -47.22
N ARG A 395 -19.89 0.95 -47.18
CA ARG A 395 -19.06 1.80 -46.32
C ARG A 395 -19.27 3.28 -46.63
N ASN A 396 -19.23 3.67 -47.90
CA ASN A 396 -19.36 5.06 -48.32
C ASN A 396 -20.76 5.61 -48.05
N SER A 397 -21.80 4.78 -48.22
CA SER A 397 -23.17 5.15 -47.86
C SER A 397 -23.31 5.39 -46.36
N TYR A 398 -22.86 4.46 -45.50
CA TYR A 398 -23.13 4.53 -44.06
C TYR A 398 -22.08 5.31 -43.24
N TYR A 399 -20.80 4.97 -43.40
CA TYR A 399 -19.69 5.58 -42.67
C TYR A 399 -19.27 6.91 -43.32
N GLY A 400 -19.15 6.88 -44.65
CA GLY A 400 -18.72 7.98 -45.50
C GLY A 400 -17.35 7.75 -46.12
N ASP A 401 -17.15 8.41 -47.27
CA ASP A 401 -15.90 8.41 -48.00
C ASP A 401 -15.09 9.67 -47.66
N GLU A 402 -13.79 9.50 -47.36
CA GLU A 402 -12.86 10.60 -47.11
C GLU A 402 -12.34 11.09 -48.45
N VAL A 403 -13.03 12.08 -49.03
CA VAL A 403 -12.73 12.55 -50.39
C VAL A 403 -11.41 13.31 -50.44
N MET A 404 -11.18 14.16 -49.45
CA MET A 404 -9.95 14.94 -49.31
C MET A 404 -9.83 15.50 -47.89
N ARG A 405 -8.68 16.09 -47.60
CA ARG A 405 -8.46 16.88 -46.41
C ARG A 405 -8.26 18.33 -46.77
N LEU A 406 -8.82 19.21 -45.94
CA LEU A 406 -8.80 20.65 -46.15
C LEU A 406 -8.10 21.31 -44.96
N GLN A 407 -7.23 22.28 -45.23
CA GLN A 407 -6.64 23.08 -44.18
C GLN A 407 -7.66 24.08 -43.65
N ARG A 408 -7.97 24.02 -42.34
CA ARG A 408 -8.81 25.00 -41.63
C ARG A 408 -8.02 25.61 -40.48
N GLY A 409 -7.46 26.79 -40.74
CA GLY A 409 -6.53 27.45 -39.81
C GLY A 409 -5.21 26.68 -39.71
N ARG A 410 -4.84 26.26 -38.49
CA ARG A 410 -3.66 25.42 -38.23
C ARG A 410 -3.96 23.91 -38.25
N HIS A 411 -5.23 23.52 -38.41
CA HIS A 411 -5.65 22.13 -38.38
C HIS A 411 -6.04 21.64 -39.77
N GLU A 412 -5.73 20.38 -40.06
CA GLU A 412 -6.24 19.66 -41.21
C GLU A 412 -7.56 18.98 -40.84
N VAL A 413 -8.63 19.24 -41.61
CA VAL A 413 -9.97 18.65 -41.39
C VAL A 413 -10.35 17.75 -42.56
N LYS A 414 -10.99 16.62 -42.25
CA LYS A 414 -11.44 15.65 -43.26
C LYS A 414 -12.76 16.09 -43.91
N LEU A 415 -12.82 16.08 -45.24
CA LEU A 415 -14.06 16.23 -45.99
C LEU A 415 -14.66 14.85 -46.27
N MET A 416 -15.75 14.53 -45.56
CA MET A 416 -16.45 13.25 -45.66
C MET A 416 -17.74 13.39 -46.47
N VAL A 417 -17.98 12.50 -47.43
CA VAL A 417 -19.24 12.41 -48.19
C VAL A 417 -19.96 11.12 -47.84
N ARG A 418 -21.27 11.20 -47.55
CA ARG A 418 -22.13 10.07 -47.18
C ARG A 418 -23.59 10.40 -47.45
N TYR A 419 -24.46 9.40 -47.38
CA TYR A 419 -25.90 9.63 -47.54
C TYR A 419 -26.49 10.48 -46.41
N PRO A 420 -27.63 11.16 -46.63
CA PRO A 420 -28.35 11.87 -45.58
C PRO A 420 -28.61 10.98 -44.36
N GLN A 421 -28.72 11.57 -43.18
CA GLN A 421 -28.88 10.79 -41.95
C GLN A 421 -30.17 9.94 -41.95
N GLU A 422 -31.24 10.44 -42.54
CA GLU A 422 -32.54 9.74 -42.58
C GLU A 422 -32.47 8.42 -43.36
N GLU A 423 -31.72 8.37 -44.46
CA GLU A 423 -31.50 7.17 -45.29
C GLU A 423 -30.48 6.18 -44.69
N ARG A 424 -29.98 6.45 -43.48
CA ARG A 424 -28.96 5.63 -42.80
C ARG A 424 -29.39 5.18 -41.42
N LYS A 425 -30.63 5.49 -41.01
CA LYS A 425 -31.18 5.11 -39.70
C LYS A 425 -31.87 3.74 -39.73
N SER A 426 -32.34 3.30 -40.89
CA SER A 426 -33.15 2.09 -41.05
C SER A 426 -32.45 1.03 -41.88
N LEU A 427 -32.62 -0.24 -41.50
CA LEU A 427 -32.20 -1.38 -42.32
C LEU A 427 -33.06 -1.54 -43.59
N ALA A 428 -34.27 -0.97 -43.64
CA ALA A 428 -35.09 -1.02 -44.85
C ALA A 428 -34.45 -0.24 -46.03
N ASP A 429 -33.66 0.80 -45.72
CA ASP A 429 -32.93 1.57 -46.71
C ASP A 429 -31.67 0.84 -47.18
N PHE A 430 -31.16 -0.11 -46.37
CA PHE A 430 -30.05 -0.99 -46.75
C PHE A 430 -30.41 -1.82 -47.98
N ASP A 431 -31.62 -2.39 -48.03
CA ASP A 431 -32.05 -3.24 -49.14
C ASP A 431 -32.20 -2.46 -50.47
N GLN A 432 -32.37 -1.15 -50.38
CA GLN A 432 -32.50 -0.24 -51.52
C GLN A 432 -31.14 0.26 -52.05
N LEU A 433 -30.05 -0.07 -51.34
CA LEU A 433 -28.71 0.42 -51.64
C LEU A 433 -28.25 -0.12 -52.99
N ARG A 434 -27.89 0.80 -53.90
CA ARG A 434 -27.56 0.44 -55.28
C ARG A 434 -26.06 0.40 -55.49
N VAL A 435 -25.54 -0.76 -55.87
CA VAL A 435 -24.14 -0.97 -56.20
C VAL A 435 -23.97 -0.86 -57.71
N ALA A 436 -23.00 -0.06 -58.15
CA ALA A 436 -22.63 0.03 -59.56
C ALA A 436 -21.79 -1.20 -59.94
N SER A 437 -22.14 -1.81 -61.06
CA SER A 437 -21.39 -2.92 -61.65
C SER A 437 -20.54 -2.42 -62.83
N ALA A 438 -19.58 -3.23 -63.30
CA ALA A 438 -18.64 -2.86 -64.37
C ALA A 438 -19.33 -2.51 -65.70
N ASP A 439 -20.55 -2.99 -65.90
CA ASP A 439 -21.44 -2.68 -67.03
C ASP A 439 -22.17 -1.32 -66.88
N GLY A 440 -21.91 -0.57 -65.80
CA GLY A 440 -22.53 0.74 -65.52
C GLY A 440 -23.96 0.66 -64.98
N ILE A 441 -24.53 -0.55 -64.90
CA ILE A 441 -25.88 -0.77 -64.40
C ILE A 441 -25.84 -0.83 -62.87
N LYS A 442 -26.70 -0.04 -62.22
CA LYS A 442 -26.84 -0.02 -60.76
C LYS A 442 -27.92 -1.00 -60.32
N ARG A 443 -27.52 -2.03 -59.58
CA ARG A 443 -28.41 -3.09 -59.08
C ARG A 443 -28.54 -2.99 -57.55
N PRO A 444 -29.69 -3.35 -56.97
CA PRO A 444 -29.87 -3.36 -55.51
C PRO A 444 -28.95 -4.40 -54.86
N ILE A 445 -28.49 -4.11 -53.64
CA ILE A 445 -27.57 -5.00 -52.92
C ILE A 445 -28.16 -6.39 -52.67
N THR A 446 -29.49 -6.50 -52.55
CA THR A 446 -30.21 -7.77 -52.35
C THR A 446 -30.09 -8.75 -53.52
N GLU A 447 -29.91 -8.23 -54.75
CA GLU A 447 -29.64 -9.04 -55.96
C GLU A 447 -28.18 -9.50 -56.00
N LEU A 448 -27.28 -8.71 -55.42
CA LEU A 448 -25.84 -8.89 -55.57
C LEU A 448 -25.18 -9.66 -54.42
N ALA A 449 -25.66 -9.47 -53.20
CA ALA A 449 -25.10 -10.07 -51.99
C ALA A 449 -26.19 -10.70 -51.13
N GLN A 450 -25.84 -11.80 -50.47
CA GLN A 450 -26.56 -12.33 -49.33
C GLN A 450 -26.02 -11.63 -48.08
N VAL A 451 -26.95 -11.16 -47.24
CA VAL A 451 -26.65 -10.48 -45.99
C VAL A 451 -27.02 -11.43 -44.86
N ASN A 452 -26.03 -11.96 -44.17
CA ASN A 452 -26.25 -12.80 -42.99
C ASN A 452 -26.06 -11.94 -41.75
N VAL A 453 -27.07 -11.95 -40.87
CA VAL A 453 -26.98 -11.29 -39.57
C VAL A 453 -26.30 -12.26 -38.61
N ALA A 454 -25.11 -11.93 -38.17
CA ALA A 454 -24.34 -12.72 -37.21
C ALA A 454 -23.95 -11.85 -36.02
N ARG A 455 -23.57 -12.48 -34.91
CA ARG A 455 -23.04 -11.80 -33.74
C ARG A 455 -21.62 -12.30 -33.49
N SER A 456 -20.65 -11.42 -33.66
CA SER A 456 -19.24 -11.69 -33.39
C SER A 456 -18.90 -11.27 -31.96
N TYR A 457 -17.70 -11.54 -31.47
CA TYR A 457 -17.23 -11.06 -30.16
C TYR A 457 -16.85 -9.57 -30.23
N SER A 458 -17.18 -8.77 -29.21
CA SER A 458 -16.72 -7.37 -29.15
C SER A 458 -15.20 -7.27 -29.06
N GLU A 459 -14.59 -8.20 -28.33
CA GLU A 459 -13.17 -8.23 -28.00
C GLU A 459 -12.66 -9.68 -27.99
N ILE A 460 -11.38 -9.85 -28.31
CA ILE A 460 -10.72 -11.14 -28.28
C ILE A 460 -9.49 -11.05 -27.39
N ASN A 461 -9.63 -11.57 -26.17
CA ASN A 461 -8.53 -11.65 -25.22
C ASN A 461 -7.74 -12.94 -25.40
N ARG A 462 -6.41 -12.80 -25.36
CA ARG A 462 -5.47 -13.93 -25.47
C ARG A 462 -4.35 -13.83 -24.45
N VAL A 463 -3.99 -14.97 -23.88
CA VAL A 463 -2.81 -15.14 -23.03
C VAL A 463 -2.08 -16.37 -23.55
N ASP A 464 -0.78 -16.24 -23.81
CA ASP A 464 0.06 -17.32 -24.35
C ASP A 464 -0.57 -17.99 -25.60
N GLN A 465 -1.13 -17.17 -26.50
CA GLN A 465 -1.84 -17.55 -27.73
C GLN A 465 -3.17 -18.31 -27.54
N LYS A 466 -3.56 -18.65 -26.30
CA LYS A 466 -4.87 -19.23 -25.99
C LYS A 466 -5.93 -18.15 -25.85
N ARG A 467 -7.19 -18.48 -26.16
CA ARG A 467 -8.34 -17.63 -25.85
C ARG A 467 -8.48 -17.54 -24.33
N SER A 468 -8.70 -16.34 -23.82
CA SER A 468 -8.84 -16.06 -22.40
C SER A 468 -10.18 -15.41 -22.14
N ILE A 469 -10.88 -15.88 -21.10
CA ILE A 469 -11.98 -15.15 -20.49
C ILE A 469 -11.60 -14.91 -19.03
N THR A 470 -11.59 -13.66 -18.62
CA THR A 470 -11.27 -13.20 -17.27
C THR A 470 -12.56 -13.12 -16.47
N ILE A 471 -12.61 -13.82 -15.35
CA ILE A 471 -13.71 -13.76 -14.39
C ILE A 471 -13.24 -12.93 -13.20
N THR A 472 -14.08 -11.98 -12.78
CA THR A 472 -13.80 -11.10 -11.65
C THR A 472 -14.96 -11.11 -10.67
N ALA A 473 -14.66 -10.93 -9.39
CA ALA A 473 -15.67 -10.73 -8.36
C ALA A 473 -15.12 -9.88 -7.21
N ASP A 474 -16.03 -9.26 -6.48
CA ASP A 474 -15.73 -8.57 -5.23
C ASP A 474 -16.30 -9.35 -4.03
N VAL A 475 -15.82 -9.02 -2.83
CA VAL A 475 -16.22 -9.67 -1.58
C VAL A 475 -16.58 -8.61 -0.57
N ASN A 476 -17.69 -8.80 0.15
CA ASN A 476 -18.13 -7.86 1.15
C ASN A 476 -17.35 -8.05 2.46
N ASP A 477 -16.37 -7.18 2.70
CA ASP A 477 -15.48 -7.25 3.87
C ASP A 477 -16.18 -6.96 5.21
N THR A 478 -17.46 -6.57 5.21
CA THR A 478 -18.22 -6.42 6.46
C THR A 478 -18.63 -7.76 7.06
N ASN A 479 -18.61 -8.84 6.27
CA ASN A 479 -18.86 -10.18 6.78
C ASN A 479 -17.51 -10.85 7.15
N PRO A 480 -17.22 -11.13 8.43
CA PRO A 480 -15.97 -11.76 8.85
C PRO A 480 -15.76 -13.18 8.30
N ASN A 481 -16.81 -13.80 7.74
CA ASN A 481 -16.73 -15.11 7.08
C ASN A 481 -16.48 -15.02 5.56
N ALA A 482 -16.56 -13.83 4.96
CA ALA A 482 -16.37 -13.62 3.53
C ALA A 482 -14.93 -13.15 3.27
N ASP A 483 -14.03 -14.10 3.01
CA ASP A 483 -12.61 -13.86 2.72
C ASP A 483 -12.31 -14.33 1.30
N ALA A 484 -11.86 -13.40 0.45
CA ALA A 484 -11.50 -13.68 -0.94
C ALA A 484 -10.44 -14.79 -1.06
N THR A 485 -9.50 -14.87 -0.12
CA THR A 485 -8.44 -15.90 -0.12
C THR A 485 -9.03 -17.28 0.10
N LYS A 486 -9.99 -17.43 1.02
CA LYS A 486 -10.67 -18.70 1.27
C LYS A 486 -11.52 -19.14 0.09
N VAL A 487 -12.20 -18.19 -0.56
CA VAL A 487 -12.99 -18.49 -1.77
C VAL A 487 -12.08 -18.96 -2.90
N VAL A 488 -10.96 -18.29 -3.14
CA VAL A 488 -9.98 -18.68 -4.15
C VAL A 488 -9.36 -20.05 -3.84
N ASP A 489 -8.98 -20.30 -2.59
CA ASP A 489 -8.42 -21.59 -2.16
C ASP A 489 -9.44 -22.73 -2.33
N ASP A 490 -10.71 -22.52 -1.98
CA ASP A 490 -11.78 -23.51 -2.17
C ASP A 490 -12.05 -23.76 -3.66
N MET A 491 -12.13 -22.69 -4.47
CA MET A 491 -12.26 -22.82 -5.93
C MET A 491 -11.09 -23.60 -6.53
N ARG A 492 -9.85 -23.32 -6.10
CA ARG A 492 -8.62 -23.99 -6.57
C ARG A 492 -8.54 -25.46 -6.19
N THR A 493 -8.96 -25.81 -4.97
CA THR A 493 -8.76 -27.15 -4.41
C THR A 493 -9.94 -28.08 -4.67
N ASN A 494 -11.17 -27.57 -4.62
CA ASN A 494 -12.38 -28.39 -4.63
C ASN A 494 -13.20 -28.30 -5.91
N PHE A 495 -13.24 -27.13 -6.57
CA PHE A 495 -14.09 -26.89 -7.74
C PHE A 495 -13.34 -27.03 -9.07
N VAL A 496 -12.28 -26.26 -9.28
CA VAL A 496 -11.51 -26.20 -10.54
C VAL A 496 -10.99 -27.57 -10.98
N PRO A 497 -10.47 -28.46 -10.10
CA PRO A 497 -10.05 -29.79 -10.53
C PRO A 497 -11.19 -30.63 -11.12
N LYS A 498 -12.43 -30.46 -10.64
CA LYS A 498 -13.62 -31.13 -11.19
C LYS A 498 -14.01 -30.51 -12.53
N LEU A 499 -13.99 -29.18 -12.62
CA LEU A 499 -14.26 -28.45 -13.85
C LEU A 499 -13.27 -28.85 -14.97
N LEU A 500 -11.97 -28.95 -14.65
CA LEU A 500 -10.94 -29.35 -15.62
C LEU A 500 -11.04 -30.82 -16.04
N ALA A 501 -11.65 -31.68 -15.21
CA ALA A 501 -11.94 -33.06 -15.57
C ALA A 501 -13.12 -33.17 -16.54
N GLU A 502 -14.12 -32.30 -16.39
CA GLU A 502 -15.29 -32.22 -17.28
C GLU A 502 -14.94 -31.55 -18.62
N TYR A 503 -14.11 -30.52 -18.60
CA TYR A 503 -13.67 -29.77 -19.77
C TYR A 503 -12.15 -29.98 -20.02
N PRO A 504 -11.74 -31.11 -20.63
CA PRO A 504 -10.32 -31.38 -20.86
C PRO A 504 -9.73 -30.31 -21.78
N GLY A 505 -8.48 -29.87 -21.54
CA GLY A 505 -7.81 -28.87 -22.39
C GLY A 505 -8.10 -27.40 -22.03
N LEU A 506 -8.96 -27.16 -21.05
CA LEU A 506 -8.99 -25.88 -20.34
C LEU A 506 -7.77 -25.78 -19.41
N SER A 507 -7.36 -24.56 -19.13
CA SER A 507 -6.33 -24.25 -18.14
C SER A 507 -6.74 -23.00 -17.38
N VAL A 508 -6.38 -22.93 -16.10
CA VAL A 508 -6.73 -21.81 -15.23
C VAL A 508 -5.47 -21.03 -14.86
N ARG A 509 -5.57 -19.70 -14.88
CA ARG A 509 -4.52 -18.80 -14.40
C ARG A 509 -5.11 -17.90 -13.33
N TRP A 510 -4.59 -18.02 -12.11
CA TRP A 510 -5.01 -17.22 -10.96
C TRP A 510 -4.35 -15.85 -11.00
N GLU A 511 -5.13 -14.80 -10.73
CA GLU A 511 -4.66 -13.42 -10.67
C GLU A 511 -5.42 -12.68 -9.54
N GLY A 512 -5.35 -11.35 -9.54
CA GLY A 512 -6.05 -10.51 -8.56
C GLY A 512 -5.38 -10.47 -7.19
N GLN A 513 -6.08 -9.81 -6.26
CA GLN A 513 -5.52 -9.40 -4.99
C GLN A 513 -5.22 -10.58 -4.08
N ALA A 514 -6.12 -11.58 -4.07
CA ALA A 514 -5.95 -12.79 -3.26
C ALA A 514 -4.69 -13.55 -3.66
N GLU A 515 -4.45 -13.76 -4.97
CA GLU A 515 -3.26 -14.45 -5.47
C GLU A 515 -1.98 -13.67 -5.16
N GLN A 516 -1.96 -12.39 -5.49
CA GLN A 516 -0.79 -11.53 -5.24
C GLN A 516 -0.45 -11.46 -3.74
N SER A 517 -1.47 -11.50 -2.88
CA SER A 517 -1.27 -11.56 -1.43
C SER A 517 -0.67 -12.88 -0.98
N GLN A 518 -1.18 -14.01 -1.47
CA GLN A 518 -0.64 -15.32 -1.11
C GLN A 518 0.83 -15.44 -1.53
N GLU A 519 1.16 -14.97 -2.74
CA GLU A 519 2.54 -14.90 -3.25
C GLU A 519 3.42 -14.01 -2.35
N SER A 520 2.97 -12.78 -2.07
CA SER A 520 3.73 -11.79 -1.28
C SER A 520 3.93 -12.22 0.17
N MET A 521 2.92 -12.82 0.81
CA MET A 521 3.02 -13.33 2.17
C MET A 521 3.96 -14.54 2.23
N GLY A 522 3.87 -15.45 1.26
CA GLY A 522 4.76 -16.60 1.17
C GLY A 522 6.23 -16.17 1.06
N SER A 523 6.53 -15.23 0.18
CA SER A 523 7.91 -14.74 0.01
C SER A 523 8.39 -13.93 1.23
N LEU A 524 7.51 -13.17 1.89
CA LEU A 524 7.83 -12.46 3.13
C LEU A 524 8.17 -13.43 4.28
N PHE A 525 7.42 -14.52 4.45
CA PHE A 525 7.70 -15.52 5.49
C PHE A 525 9.03 -16.24 5.25
N ILE A 526 9.35 -16.56 4.00
CA ILE A 526 10.66 -17.11 3.62
C ILE A 526 11.76 -16.10 3.95
N GLY A 527 11.57 -14.83 3.56
CA GLY A 527 12.49 -13.75 3.89
C GLY A 527 12.71 -13.61 5.40
N LEU A 528 11.63 -13.59 6.18
CA LEU A 528 11.67 -13.50 7.64
C LEU A 528 12.43 -14.68 8.25
N ALA A 529 12.19 -15.91 7.78
CA ALA A 529 12.92 -17.10 8.26
C ALA A 529 14.44 -16.98 7.99
N ILE A 530 14.82 -16.52 6.80
CA ILE A 530 16.24 -16.27 6.45
C ILE A 530 16.84 -15.18 7.34
N SER A 531 16.10 -14.10 7.60
CA SER A 531 16.53 -13.00 8.47
C SER A 531 16.70 -13.43 9.94
N LEU A 532 15.76 -14.20 10.47
CA LEU A 532 15.87 -14.77 11.82
C LEU A 532 17.06 -15.72 11.92
N LEU A 533 17.31 -16.53 10.89
CA LEU A 533 18.49 -17.39 10.83
C LEU A 533 19.80 -16.56 10.77
N ALA A 534 19.85 -15.51 9.95
CA ALA A 534 21.01 -14.63 9.86
C ALA A 534 21.28 -13.90 11.18
N THR A 535 20.22 -13.39 11.82
CA THR A 535 20.25 -12.80 13.17
C THR A 535 20.74 -13.82 14.20
N PHE A 536 20.23 -15.04 14.19
CA PHE A 536 20.69 -16.10 15.08
C PHE A 536 22.18 -16.38 14.93
N VAL A 537 22.67 -16.53 13.69
CA VAL A 537 24.10 -16.76 13.41
C VAL A 537 24.94 -15.58 13.89
N LEU A 538 24.53 -14.34 13.58
CA LEU A 538 25.24 -13.14 13.99
C LEU A 538 25.34 -13.03 15.52
N LEU A 539 24.23 -13.22 16.24
CA LEU A 539 24.21 -13.18 17.70
C LEU A 539 24.99 -14.34 18.32
N THR A 540 24.96 -15.52 17.71
CA THR A 540 25.76 -16.67 18.16
C THR A 540 27.25 -16.37 18.07
N LEU A 541 27.70 -15.73 16.99
CA LEU A 541 29.09 -15.29 16.81
C LEU A 541 29.46 -14.19 17.81
N GLN A 542 28.55 -13.24 18.06
CA GLN A 542 28.76 -12.13 18.99
C GLN A 542 28.91 -12.61 20.44
N PHE A 543 27.95 -13.41 20.93
CA PHE A 543 27.89 -13.85 22.32
C PHE A 543 28.64 -15.16 22.59
N LYS A 544 29.18 -15.82 21.55
CA LYS A 544 29.82 -17.14 21.63
C LYS A 544 28.94 -18.17 22.34
N SER A 545 27.63 -18.09 22.15
CA SER A 545 26.61 -18.90 22.82
C SER A 545 25.43 -19.19 21.89
N TYR A 546 24.90 -20.42 21.93
CA TYR A 546 23.70 -20.80 21.17
C TYR A 546 22.40 -20.49 21.90
N VAL A 547 22.43 -20.37 23.23
CA VAL A 547 21.22 -20.19 24.06
C VAL A 547 20.85 -18.72 24.20
N GLN A 548 21.83 -17.83 24.38
CA GLN A 548 21.57 -16.39 24.52
C GLN A 548 20.85 -15.78 23.31
N PRO A 549 21.22 -16.09 22.05
CA PRO A 549 20.48 -15.66 20.88
C PRO A 549 19.02 -16.13 20.87
N LEU A 550 18.74 -17.37 21.29
CA LEU A 550 17.38 -17.89 21.38
C LEU A 550 16.55 -17.13 22.41
N ILE A 551 17.14 -16.77 23.55
CA ILE A 551 16.48 -15.94 24.57
C ILE A 551 16.13 -14.56 24.00
N ILE A 552 17.05 -13.94 23.26
CA ILE A 552 16.83 -12.63 22.62
C ILE A 552 15.70 -12.71 21.59
N MET A 553 15.70 -13.72 20.72
CA MET A 553 14.67 -13.88 19.71
C MET A 553 13.31 -14.31 20.28
N ALA A 554 13.29 -14.96 21.45
CA ALA A 554 12.06 -15.30 22.15
C ALA A 554 11.25 -14.06 22.54
N VAL A 555 11.85 -12.85 22.53
CA VAL A 555 11.13 -11.59 22.78
C VAL A 555 10.28 -11.16 21.58
N ILE A 556 10.64 -11.56 20.36
CA ILE A 556 10.00 -11.11 19.10
C ILE A 556 8.47 -11.39 19.08
N PRO A 557 7.98 -12.60 19.43
CA PRO A 557 6.54 -12.87 19.45
C PRO A 557 5.76 -11.99 20.44
N PHE A 558 6.40 -11.45 21.48
CA PHE A 558 5.74 -10.56 22.44
C PHE A 558 5.47 -9.17 21.86
N GLY A 559 6.23 -8.71 20.87
CA GLY A 559 5.88 -7.50 20.11
C GLY A 559 4.54 -7.62 19.39
N MET A 560 4.15 -8.84 18.98
CA MET A 560 2.83 -9.09 18.40
C MET A 560 1.70 -8.85 19.40
N VAL A 561 1.93 -9.09 20.70
CA VAL A 561 0.91 -8.84 21.75
C VAL A 561 0.56 -7.36 21.77
N GLY A 562 1.58 -6.49 21.83
CA GLY A 562 1.41 -5.05 21.78
C GLY A 562 0.77 -4.58 20.47
N ALA A 563 1.25 -5.07 19.33
CA ALA A 563 0.68 -4.73 18.02
C ALA A 563 -0.83 -5.08 17.94
N VAL A 564 -1.25 -6.27 18.37
CA VAL A 564 -2.66 -6.69 18.39
C VAL A 564 -3.49 -5.81 19.32
N ILE A 565 -2.98 -5.45 20.49
CA ILE A 565 -3.65 -4.55 21.43
C ILE A 565 -3.82 -3.15 20.81
N GLY A 566 -2.78 -2.62 20.16
CA GLY A 566 -2.85 -1.31 19.49
C GLY A 566 -3.91 -1.27 18.40
N HIS A 567 -3.99 -2.32 17.58
CA HIS A 567 -5.01 -2.45 16.54
C HIS A 567 -6.41 -2.58 17.14
N LEU A 568 -6.55 -3.31 18.25
CA LEU A 568 -7.82 -3.42 18.98
C LEU A 568 -8.27 -2.07 19.56
N VAL A 569 -7.36 -1.32 20.18
CA VAL A 569 -7.65 -0.02 20.81
C VAL A 569 -8.05 1.02 19.76
N LEU A 570 -7.36 1.04 18.61
CA LEU A 570 -7.64 1.98 17.52
C LEU A 570 -8.73 1.50 16.55
N GLY A 571 -9.26 0.29 16.72
CA GLY A 571 -10.27 -0.28 15.82
C GLY A 571 -9.76 -0.51 14.39
N LEU A 572 -8.47 -0.82 14.24
CA LEU A 572 -7.81 -1.02 12.95
C LEU A 572 -7.71 -2.52 12.63
N PRO A 573 -7.90 -2.93 11.35
CA PRO A 573 -7.60 -4.29 10.93
C PRO A 573 -6.08 -4.53 10.94
N LEU A 574 -5.66 -5.78 11.19
CA LEU A 574 -4.28 -6.17 10.93
C LEU A 574 -4.07 -6.30 9.43
N THR A 575 -3.03 -5.65 8.91
CA THR A 575 -2.76 -5.62 7.47
C THR A 575 -1.37 -6.11 7.10
N LEU A 576 -1.08 -6.22 5.80
CA LEU A 576 0.28 -6.46 5.34
C LEU A 576 1.25 -5.39 5.90
N PHE A 577 0.80 -4.13 5.99
CA PHE A 577 1.57 -3.04 6.59
C PHE A 577 1.80 -3.25 8.10
N SER A 578 0.83 -3.82 8.81
CA SER A 578 1.00 -4.21 10.22
C SER A 578 2.05 -5.31 10.38
N VAL A 579 2.04 -6.31 9.49
CA VAL A 579 3.05 -7.39 9.48
C VAL A 579 4.45 -6.82 9.18
N LEU A 580 4.58 -5.92 8.20
CA LEU A 580 5.84 -5.23 7.95
C LEU A 580 6.30 -4.39 9.15
N GLY A 581 5.37 -3.77 9.88
CA GLY A 581 5.65 -3.10 11.15
C GLY A 581 6.18 -4.06 12.22
N LEU A 582 5.60 -5.26 12.34
CA LEU A 582 6.10 -6.30 13.24
C LEU A 582 7.50 -6.81 12.86
N VAL A 583 7.78 -6.91 11.56
CA VAL A 583 9.11 -7.24 11.04
C VAL A 583 10.11 -6.13 11.40
N ALA A 584 9.75 -4.86 11.22
CA ALA A 584 10.57 -3.72 11.64
C ALA A 584 10.81 -3.69 13.16
N LEU A 585 9.77 -3.99 13.94
CA LEU A 585 9.82 -4.06 15.40
C LEU A 585 10.81 -5.12 15.90
N THR A 586 11.01 -6.20 15.15
CA THR A 586 11.99 -7.25 15.49
C THR A 586 13.38 -6.65 15.74
N GLY A 587 13.84 -5.73 14.90
CA GLY A 587 15.14 -5.08 15.10
C GLY A 587 15.18 -4.20 16.37
N ILE A 588 14.11 -3.43 16.60
CA ILE A 588 13.98 -2.51 17.73
C ILE A 588 13.99 -3.27 19.06
N VAL A 589 13.17 -4.32 19.19
CA VAL A 589 13.02 -5.11 20.41
C VAL A 589 14.25 -5.98 20.68
N VAL A 590 14.88 -6.49 19.61
CA VAL A 590 16.12 -7.27 19.73
C VAL A 590 17.27 -6.38 20.19
N ASN A 591 17.38 -5.14 19.70
CA ASN A 591 18.42 -4.19 20.14
C ASN A 591 18.45 -4.00 21.67
N ASP A 592 17.29 -3.74 22.28
CA ASP A 592 17.23 -3.50 23.73
C ASP A 592 17.66 -4.74 24.53
N SER A 593 17.31 -5.92 24.01
CA SER A 593 17.67 -7.23 24.58
C SER A 593 19.16 -7.55 24.43
N ILE A 594 19.78 -7.23 23.29
CA ILE A 594 21.22 -7.44 23.03
C ILE A 594 22.03 -6.71 24.10
N VAL A 595 21.77 -5.42 24.31
CA VAL A 595 22.57 -4.63 25.25
C VAL A 595 22.26 -5.00 26.70
N LEU A 596 21.05 -5.48 27.02
CA LEU A 596 20.75 -6.04 28.34
C LEU A 596 21.55 -7.33 28.61
N ILE A 597 21.58 -8.28 27.67
CA ILE A 597 22.36 -9.52 27.82
C ILE A 597 23.86 -9.23 27.87
N ASP A 598 24.36 -8.32 27.05
CA ASP A 598 25.76 -7.89 27.06
C ASP A 598 26.17 -7.35 28.43
N PHE A 599 25.35 -6.50 29.04
CA PHE A 599 25.61 -5.97 30.38
C PHE A 599 25.54 -7.06 31.47
N ILE A 600 24.61 -8.02 31.33
CA ILE A 600 24.53 -9.18 32.24
C ILE A 600 25.81 -10.02 32.15
N ASN A 601 26.27 -10.33 30.93
CA ASN A 601 27.50 -11.09 30.70
C ASN A 601 28.71 -10.38 31.33
N HIS A 602 28.83 -9.06 31.11
CA HIS A 602 29.91 -8.27 31.68
C HIS A 602 29.93 -8.33 33.22
N ARG A 603 28.76 -8.26 33.87
CA ARG A 603 28.65 -8.36 35.34
C ARG A 603 28.99 -9.76 35.86
N ILE A 604 28.63 -10.80 35.11
CA ILE A 604 29.00 -12.18 35.44
C ILE A 604 30.52 -12.36 35.31
N ASP A 605 31.13 -11.79 34.29
CA ASP A 605 32.59 -11.81 34.08
C ASP A 605 33.35 -11.05 35.20
N GLU A 606 32.74 -10.00 35.76
CA GLU A 606 33.22 -9.30 36.97
C GLU A 606 33.03 -10.12 38.28
N GLY A 607 32.48 -11.33 38.20
CA GLY A 607 32.30 -12.25 39.34
C GLY A 607 30.97 -12.14 40.08
N MET A 608 30.00 -11.38 39.55
CA MET A 608 28.68 -11.25 40.16
C MET A 608 27.81 -12.50 39.92
N SER A 609 26.99 -12.88 40.91
CA SER A 609 26.04 -13.99 40.74
C SER A 609 24.98 -13.68 39.67
N LEU A 610 24.54 -14.67 38.89
CA LEU A 610 23.55 -14.48 37.81
C LEU A 610 22.29 -13.74 38.26
N SER A 611 21.72 -14.11 39.40
CA SER A 611 20.49 -13.47 39.91
C SER A 611 20.68 -11.99 40.25
N GLN A 612 21.84 -11.63 40.81
CA GLN A 612 22.18 -10.24 41.12
C GLN A 612 22.51 -9.46 39.84
N ALA A 613 23.27 -10.08 38.93
CA ALA A 613 23.62 -9.51 37.64
C ALA A 613 22.36 -9.16 36.83
N VAL A 614 21.37 -10.06 36.74
CA VAL A 614 20.10 -9.80 36.03
C VAL A 614 19.30 -8.67 36.70
N ALA A 615 19.19 -8.68 38.03
CA ALA A 615 18.44 -7.65 38.75
C ALA A 615 19.07 -6.26 38.60
N GLU A 616 20.39 -6.15 38.76
CA GLU A 616 21.11 -4.88 38.64
C GLU A 616 21.14 -4.37 37.19
N SER A 617 21.36 -5.26 36.22
CA SER A 617 21.35 -4.92 34.81
C SER A 617 19.97 -4.41 34.37
N GLY A 618 18.90 -5.07 34.83
CA GLY A 618 17.52 -4.64 34.53
C GLY A 618 17.23 -3.24 35.05
N VAL A 619 17.65 -2.92 36.28
CA VAL A 619 17.49 -1.59 36.89
C VAL A 619 18.28 -0.52 36.12
N ARG A 620 19.54 -0.79 35.78
CA ARG A 620 20.39 0.15 35.03
C ARG A 620 19.91 0.39 33.59
N ARG A 621 19.31 -0.63 32.96
CA ARG A 621 18.83 -0.55 31.56
C ARG A 621 17.41 0.02 31.43
N PHE A 622 16.64 0.11 32.52
CA PHE A 622 15.26 0.61 32.47
C PHE A 622 15.16 2.02 31.87
N ARG A 623 15.98 2.98 32.34
CA ARG A 623 15.94 4.37 31.86
C ARG A 623 16.29 4.47 30.35
N PRO A 624 17.41 3.89 29.86
CA PRO A 624 17.70 3.87 28.42
C PRO A 624 16.60 3.22 27.57
N VAL A 625 16.06 2.06 27.99
CA VAL A 625 15.02 1.33 27.24
C VAL A 625 13.70 2.13 27.20
N MET A 626 13.29 2.74 28.32
CA MET A 626 12.11 3.61 28.32
C MET A 626 12.26 4.81 27.39
N LEU A 627 13.46 5.41 27.34
CA LEU A 627 13.73 6.55 26.48
C LEU A 627 13.66 6.17 25.01
N THR A 628 14.26 5.04 24.61
CA THR A 628 14.19 4.55 23.23
C THR A 628 12.73 4.27 22.83
N SER A 629 11.98 3.54 23.65
CA SER A 629 10.54 3.29 23.38
C SER A 629 9.74 4.57 23.26
N LEU A 630 9.90 5.52 24.19
CA LEU A 630 9.17 6.79 24.17
C LEU A 630 9.52 7.65 22.95
N THR A 631 10.79 7.68 22.55
CA THR A 631 11.21 8.40 21.34
C THR A 631 10.64 7.78 20.07
N THR A 632 10.59 6.45 19.97
CA THR A 632 9.96 5.73 18.86
C THR A 632 8.47 6.06 18.78
N ILE A 633 7.77 5.99 19.92
CA ILE A 633 6.35 6.34 20.01
C ILE A 633 6.14 7.80 19.60
N ALA A 634 6.92 8.74 20.14
CA ALA A 634 6.79 10.15 19.82
C ALA A 634 7.09 10.46 18.34
N GLY A 635 8.05 9.76 17.74
CA GLY A 635 8.41 9.93 16.32
C GLY A 635 7.35 9.40 15.36
N LEU A 636 6.64 8.33 15.72
CA LEU A 636 5.61 7.70 14.89
C LEU A 636 4.19 8.16 15.21
N PHE A 637 3.96 8.77 16.38
CA PHE A 637 2.66 9.27 16.81
C PHE A 637 2.01 10.24 15.80
N PRO A 638 2.73 11.18 15.15
CA PRO A 638 2.15 12.04 14.12
C PRO A 638 1.55 11.25 12.95
N ILE A 639 2.17 10.12 12.56
CA ILE A 639 1.68 9.27 11.46
C ILE A 639 0.37 8.60 11.86
N ILE A 640 0.22 8.17 13.12
CA ILE A 640 -1.03 7.56 13.64
C ILE A 640 -2.18 8.58 13.62
N MET A 641 -1.90 9.86 13.82
CA MET A 641 -2.90 10.93 13.84
C MET A 641 -3.22 11.52 12.46
N GLU A 642 -2.43 11.19 11.44
CA GLU A 642 -2.59 11.72 10.09
C GLU A 642 -3.81 11.11 9.38
N LYS A 643 -4.55 11.92 8.63
CA LYS A 643 -5.79 11.51 7.95
C LYS A 643 -5.64 11.35 6.44
N SER A 644 -4.52 11.81 5.88
CA SER A 644 -4.25 11.74 4.45
C SER A 644 -4.32 10.32 3.89
N PHE A 645 -4.68 10.22 2.61
CA PHE A 645 -4.81 8.96 1.90
C PHE A 645 -3.53 8.10 1.97
N GLN A 646 -2.36 8.73 1.84
CA GLN A 646 -1.07 8.05 1.91
C GLN A 646 -0.76 7.56 3.33
N ALA A 647 -1.14 8.32 4.36
CA ALA A 647 -0.94 7.90 5.74
C ALA A 647 -1.81 6.72 6.13
N GLN A 648 -3.03 6.58 5.58
CA GLN A 648 -3.92 5.45 5.87
C GLN A 648 -3.28 4.08 5.58
N LEU A 649 -2.35 4.01 4.61
CA LEU A 649 -1.54 2.81 4.36
C LEU A 649 -0.50 2.55 5.46
N LEU A 650 0.08 3.60 6.03
CA LEU A 650 1.17 3.53 7.02
C LEU A 650 0.68 3.49 8.47
N ILE A 651 -0.54 3.97 8.77
CA ILE A 651 -1.11 3.96 10.13
C ILE A 651 -1.08 2.56 10.77
N PRO A 652 -1.46 1.46 10.09
CA PRO A 652 -1.38 0.11 10.68
C PRO A 652 0.08 -0.33 10.98
N MET A 653 1.04 0.08 10.15
CA MET A 653 2.47 -0.16 10.39
C MET A 653 2.95 0.61 11.64
N ALA A 654 2.68 1.91 11.69
CA ALA A 654 3.05 2.76 12.82
C ALA A 654 2.40 2.29 14.13
N THR A 655 1.13 1.85 14.07
CA THR A 655 0.41 1.28 15.21
C THR A 655 1.09 0.02 15.73
N SER A 656 1.56 -0.85 14.83
CA SER A 656 2.27 -2.08 15.22
C SER A 656 3.59 -1.77 15.93
N ILE A 657 4.33 -0.76 15.48
CA ILE A 657 5.63 -0.38 16.04
C ILE A 657 5.50 0.44 17.33
N CYS A 658 4.46 1.28 17.46
CA CYS A 658 4.27 2.09 18.67
C CYS A 658 3.77 1.27 19.87
N PHE A 659 2.87 0.31 19.62
CA PHE A 659 2.28 -0.49 20.69
C PHE A 659 3.02 -1.79 20.95
N GLY A 660 3.60 -2.40 19.90
CA GLY A 660 4.47 -3.56 20.02
C GLY A 660 5.84 -3.16 20.54
#